data_AF-A0A151R8Q7-F1
#
_entry.id   AF-A0A151R8Q7-F1
#
_cell.length_a   1.000
_cell.length_b   1.000
_cell.length_c   1.000
_cell.angle_alpha   90.00
_cell.angle_beta   90.00
_cell.angle_gamma   90.00
#
_symmetry.space_group_name_H-M   'P 1'
#
loop_
_entity.id
_entity.type
_entity.pdbx_description
1 polymer ?
#
loop_
_entity_poly.entity_id
_entity_poly.type
_entity_poly.pdbx_seq_one_letter_code
_entity_poly.pdbx_strand_id
1 'polypeptide(L)'
;FVAVIQKYFGFSDFRPYQREVIEKIIEKRDCLVVMATGSGKSLCYQVPPLVVNKTGIVVSPLISLMQDQVMALKQRGIRAEYLGSAQKDSTVHSKAERGQFDILFMTPEKACSVSTSFWSNLLKAGISLFAVDEAHCISEWGHDFRVEYKHLDKLRGVLLDVPFVGLTATATEKVRFDITSSLKMKNPYIMVGSFDRPNLFYGVKLLNRGQSFIDELVQEISKEVASGGSTIIYCTTIKDVEQIFRSFSEAGIEAGSIEAGMYHGQMNGKAREESHRLFVRDELQIMVATVAFGMGIDKPNIRQVIHYGCPKSLESYYQESGRCGRDGIASVCWLYYTRSDFAKGDFYCGDLKSENQRKAVMESLLAAERYCVQTTCRRKFLLEYFGEKVSADRCGNCDNCKVTKKERDMSKEAFLLMACIHSCRGHWGLNMPIDVLRGSRAKKILQVQFDKLPLHGLGKNYPANWWKALGHQLIFQGYLKEIVSDTYRTISVSSKGEQFLASSRPDYQPPLVLTLTSEMLGEEDNGNTQEEFKTLSTSESERFSEAEGQLYQMLLEERLKLARSVGTAPYALCGDQTIRKIALARPSTKARLANIDGVNQHLVTRYGDHFLQVIQKLSQGLNLSLDGKATSQTIEGRKVSPITKKTKLTSVKLISTELTSTKLTSSRLTPAKLEAWKMWHEDGRSIQEIANSPGRSAPIKEQTVADYLLEAAQEGLAFDWVRFSEMIGLTVEIISEIQSAISKVGSTDKLKPIKNELPEEITYQHIKTYLSMRNCGITLEAVQSENQQTGEDDEPAHNASNLSDPTLNTCHVESHCEDNISAKSSTEKGDLEINEVPTLSVNGSEVQKLPLANEREFPNKRQKVGETKEANSTKLKATESSVVEWLKNLNEGATLSDVLEHFNGSSEDSVIELLNCLECDFSIYRKGNMYRVM
;
A
#
# COMPACT_ATOMS: atom_id res chain seq x y z
N PHE A 1 -16.01 -15.87 0.39
CA PHE A 1 -15.16 -14.67 0.22
C PHE A 1 -14.83 -14.38 -1.24
N VAL A 2 -14.14 -15.29 -1.98
CA VAL A 2 -13.68 -15.07 -3.38
C VAL A 2 -14.74 -14.47 -4.31
N ALA A 3 -15.95 -15.02 -4.36
CA ALA A 3 -17.04 -14.49 -5.20
C ALA A 3 -17.40 -13.01 -4.95
N VAL A 4 -17.15 -12.47 -3.76
CA VAL A 4 -17.38 -11.05 -3.43
C VAL A 4 -16.25 -10.17 -3.97
N ILE A 5 -14.98 -10.58 -3.82
CA ILE A 5 -13.86 -9.82 -4.40
C ILE A 5 -13.88 -9.87 -5.93
N GLN A 6 -14.24 -11.00 -6.53
CA GLN A 6 -14.40 -11.13 -7.97
C GLN A 6 -15.54 -10.23 -8.49
N LYS A 7 -16.74 -10.30 -7.89
CA LYS A 7 -17.90 -9.50 -8.31
C LYS A 7 -17.64 -7.98 -8.24
N TYR A 8 -17.15 -7.48 -7.11
CA TYR A 8 -17.06 -6.04 -6.85
C TYR A 8 -15.71 -5.41 -7.18
N PHE A 9 -14.62 -6.16 -7.11
CA PHE A 9 -13.25 -5.64 -7.30
C PHE A 9 -12.53 -6.28 -8.49
N GLY A 10 -13.08 -7.35 -9.08
CA GLY A 10 -12.49 -8.07 -10.22
C GLY A 10 -11.33 -9.00 -9.87
N PHE A 11 -10.94 -9.10 -8.60
CA PHE A 11 -9.77 -9.89 -8.19
C PHE A 11 -10.08 -11.39 -8.13
N SER A 12 -9.15 -12.19 -8.65
CA SER A 12 -9.26 -13.65 -8.69
C SER A 12 -8.95 -14.33 -7.34
N ASP A 13 -8.04 -13.77 -6.54
CA ASP A 13 -7.71 -14.24 -5.18
C ASP A 13 -7.28 -13.08 -4.25
N PHE A 14 -7.08 -13.39 -2.97
CA PHE A 14 -6.57 -12.47 -1.96
C PHE A 14 -5.04 -12.36 -1.99
N ARG A 15 -4.52 -11.17 -1.68
CA ARG A 15 -3.11 -11.00 -1.34
C ARG A 15 -2.83 -11.59 0.06
N PRO A 16 -1.56 -11.90 0.40
CA PRO A 16 -1.19 -12.43 1.71
C PRO A 16 -1.81 -11.64 2.87
N TYR A 17 -2.17 -12.37 3.94
CA TYR A 17 -2.77 -11.86 5.18
C TYR A 17 -4.21 -11.30 5.06
N GLN A 18 -4.64 -10.80 3.90
CA GLN A 18 -5.96 -10.18 3.73
C GLN A 18 -7.11 -11.13 4.10
N ARG A 19 -7.06 -12.37 3.60
CA ARG A 19 -8.11 -13.37 3.82
C ARG A 19 -8.31 -13.67 5.31
N GLU A 20 -7.21 -13.95 6.00
CA GLU A 20 -7.21 -14.29 7.43
C GLU A 20 -7.75 -13.12 8.28
N VAL A 21 -7.32 -11.89 7.99
CA VAL A 21 -7.84 -10.67 8.64
C VAL A 21 -9.36 -10.52 8.40
N ILE A 22 -9.84 -10.73 7.16
CA ILE A 22 -11.26 -10.67 6.82
C ILE A 22 -12.06 -11.74 7.56
N GLU A 23 -11.53 -12.97 7.65
CA GLU A 23 -12.13 -14.06 8.42
C GLU A 23 -12.23 -13.69 9.92
N LYS A 24 -11.18 -13.11 10.53
CA LYS A 24 -11.22 -12.67 11.94
C LYS A 24 -12.16 -11.51 12.23
N ILE A 25 -12.32 -10.58 11.29
CA ILE A 25 -13.31 -9.49 11.40
C ILE A 25 -14.74 -10.05 11.34
N ILE A 26 -14.99 -11.07 10.50
CA ILE A 26 -16.33 -11.70 10.37
C ILE A 26 -16.63 -12.62 11.58
N GLU A 27 -15.62 -13.21 12.21
CA GLU A 27 -15.68 -13.83 13.54
C GLU A 27 -15.98 -12.82 14.69
N LYS A 28 -16.20 -11.53 14.38
CA LYS A 28 -16.34 -10.40 15.32
C LYS A 28 -15.14 -10.17 16.24
N ARG A 29 -13.94 -10.62 15.88
CA ARG A 29 -12.73 -10.33 16.66
C ARG A 29 -12.22 -8.93 16.31
N ASP A 30 -11.81 -8.17 17.34
CA ASP A 30 -11.04 -6.93 17.13
C ASP A 30 -9.74 -7.27 16.38
N CYS A 31 -9.28 -6.36 15.53
CA CYS A 31 -8.08 -6.57 14.72
C CYS A 31 -7.16 -5.34 14.71
N LEU A 32 -5.85 -5.56 14.71
CA LEU A 32 -4.85 -4.55 14.38
C LEU A 32 -4.06 -5.02 13.16
N VAL A 33 -4.09 -4.23 12.08
CA VAL A 33 -3.58 -4.57 10.76
C VAL A 33 -2.46 -3.61 10.38
N VAL A 34 -1.21 -4.07 10.52
CA VAL A 34 -0.01 -3.33 10.13
C VAL A 34 0.55 -3.99 8.86
N MET A 35 0.51 -3.26 7.74
CA MET A 35 0.96 -3.75 6.44
C MET A 35 1.45 -2.57 5.59
N ALA A 36 2.32 -2.81 4.61
CA ALA A 36 2.84 -1.77 3.72
C ALA A 36 1.76 -0.85 3.08
N THR A 37 2.18 0.33 2.64
CA THR A 37 1.40 1.17 1.70
C THR A 37 1.11 0.39 0.41
N GLY A 38 -0.08 0.54 -0.19
CA GLY A 38 -0.42 -0.20 -1.43
C GLY A 38 -0.59 -1.73 -1.29
N SER A 39 -0.31 -2.33 -0.13
CA SER A 39 -0.50 -3.78 0.12
C SER A 39 -1.94 -4.26 -0.07
N GLY A 40 -2.92 -3.37 0.11
CA GLY A 40 -4.35 -3.66 -0.04
C GLY A 40 -5.14 -3.64 1.28
N LYS A 41 -4.65 -2.95 2.32
CA LYS A 41 -5.32 -2.80 3.62
C LYS A 41 -6.82 -2.46 3.53
N SER A 42 -7.22 -1.63 2.56
CA SER A 42 -8.61 -1.20 2.41
C SER A 42 -9.58 -2.37 2.17
N LEU A 43 -9.16 -3.45 1.48
CA LEU A 43 -10.00 -4.64 1.30
C LEU A 43 -10.35 -5.31 2.64
N CYS A 44 -9.49 -5.22 3.66
CA CYS A 44 -9.75 -5.79 4.98
C CYS A 44 -10.97 -5.17 5.67
N TYR A 45 -11.30 -3.90 5.41
CA TYR A 45 -12.54 -3.26 5.89
C TYR A 45 -13.63 -3.13 4.82
N GLN A 46 -13.30 -3.15 3.53
CA GLN A 46 -14.28 -3.02 2.45
C GLN A 46 -15.00 -4.35 2.12
N VAL A 47 -14.38 -5.51 2.35
CA VAL A 47 -14.97 -6.82 2.01
C VAL A 47 -15.97 -7.34 3.07
N PRO A 48 -15.70 -7.31 4.40
CA PRO A 48 -16.63 -7.89 5.38
C PRO A 48 -18.07 -7.34 5.31
N PRO A 49 -18.32 -6.02 5.17
CA PRO A 49 -19.67 -5.46 5.04
C PRO A 49 -20.50 -6.09 3.91
N LEU A 50 -19.84 -6.34 2.78
CA LEU A 50 -20.42 -6.94 1.57
C LEU A 50 -20.66 -8.45 1.67
N VAL A 51 -20.07 -9.11 2.67
CA VAL A 51 -20.30 -10.54 2.96
C VAL A 51 -21.46 -10.71 3.93
N VAL A 52 -21.51 -9.88 4.99
CA VAL A 52 -22.54 -9.99 6.04
C VAL A 52 -23.79 -9.15 5.77
N ASN A 53 -23.81 -8.37 4.68
CA ASN A 53 -24.88 -7.43 4.30
C ASN A 53 -25.25 -6.43 5.41
N LYS A 54 -24.23 -5.77 5.98
CA LYS A 54 -24.36 -4.74 7.04
C LYS A 54 -23.43 -3.57 6.77
N THR A 55 -23.69 -2.40 7.34
CA THR A 55 -22.84 -1.22 7.15
C THR A 55 -21.48 -1.38 7.85
N GLY A 56 -20.38 -1.23 7.11
CA GLY A 56 -19.05 -1.00 7.68
C GLY A 56 -18.84 0.49 7.96
N ILE A 57 -18.40 0.85 9.16
CA ILE A 57 -18.03 2.23 9.50
C ILE A 57 -16.52 2.36 9.34
N VAL A 58 -16.03 3.43 8.70
CA VAL A 58 -14.61 3.70 8.51
C VAL A 58 -14.29 5.11 8.98
N VAL A 59 -13.54 5.23 10.08
CA VAL A 59 -12.96 6.51 10.52
C VAL A 59 -11.64 6.72 9.79
N SER A 60 -11.43 7.93 9.25
CA SER A 60 -10.21 8.32 8.54
C SER A 60 -9.87 9.80 8.83
N PRO A 61 -8.58 10.21 8.85
CA PRO A 61 -8.21 11.58 9.26
C PRO A 61 -8.38 12.63 8.16
N LEU A 62 -8.75 12.23 6.93
CA LEU A 62 -8.50 13.00 5.71
C LEU A 62 -9.70 12.96 4.77
N ILE A 63 -10.36 14.11 4.57
CA ILE A 63 -11.59 14.21 3.78
C ILE A 63 -11.36 13.85 2.31
N SER A 64 -10.22 14.21 1.71
CA SER A 64 -9.90 13.85 0.32
C SER A 64 -9.74 12.34 0.13
N LEU A 65 -9.07 11.64 1.06
CA LEU A 65 -8.95 10.18 1.02
C LEU A 65 -10.32 9.50 1.07
N MET A 66 -11.22 9.98 1.94
CA MET A 66 -12.60 9.47 2.00
C MET A 66 -13.38 9.74 0.71
N GLN A 67 -13.20 10.90 0.09
CA GLN A 67 -13.82 11.25 -1.20
C GLN A 67 -13.31 10.35 -2.35
N ASP A 68 -12.01 10.10 -2.43
CA ASP A 68 -11.40 9.20 -3.42
C ASP A 68 -11.90 7.75 -3.24
N GLN A 69 -11.92 7.23 -2.01
CA GLN A 69 -12.46 5.90 -1.71
C GLN A 69 -13.95 5.80 -2.06
N VAL A 70 -14.77 6.78 -1.67
CA VAL A 70 -16.21 6.82 -2.00
C VAL A 70 -16.44 6.87 -3.52
N MET A 71 -15.62 7.61 -4.27
CA MET A 71 -15.68 7.66 -5.74
C MET A 71 -15.39 6.28 -6.34
N ALA A 72 -14.29 5.63 -5.92
CA ALA A 72 -13.89 4.31 -6.42
C ALA A 72 -14.90 3.20 -6.06
N LEU A 73 -15.47 3.24 -4.85
CA LEU A 73 -16.48 2.28 -4.40
C LEU A 73 -17.80 2.43 -5.18
N LYS A 74 -18.23 3.67 -5.48
CA LYS A 74 -19.40 3.91 -6.34
C LYS A 74 -19.20 3.36 -7.75
N GLN A 75 -18.00 3.47 -8.33
CA GLN A 75 -17.70 2.87 -9.65
C GLN A 75 -17.56 1.34 -9.64
N ARG A 76 -17.53 0.72 -8.45
CA ARG A 76 -17.62 -0.74 -8.25
C ARG A 76 -19.04 -1.24 -7.97
N GLY A 77 -20.03 -0.34 -7.94
CA GLY A 77 -21.42 -0.66 -7.57
C GLY A 77 -21.63 -0.91 -6.06
N ILE A 78 -20.72 -0.40 -5.21
CA ILE A 78 -20.84 -0.45 -3.74
C ILE A 78 -21.49 0.85 -3.26
N ARG A 79 -22.46 0.76 -2.33
CA ARG A 79 -23.16 1.93 -1.76
C ARG A 79 -22.29 2.56 -0.66
N ALA A 80 -21.27 3.30 -1.08
CA ALA A 80 -20.40 4.05 -0.17
C ALA A 80 -20.80 5.53 -0.09
N GLU A 81 -20.64 6.16 1.07
CA GLU A 81 -20.78 7.61 1.25
C GLU A 81 -19.95 8.10 2.46
N TYR A 82 -19.69 9.40 2.56
CA TYR A 82 -19.06 10.00 3.74
C TYR A 82 -20.03 10.93 4.51
N LEU A 83 -19.88 10.96 5.84
CA LEU A 83 -20.60 11.84 6.74
C LEU A 83 -19.61 12.76 7.45
N GLY A 84 -19.70 14.07 7.18
CA GLY A 84 -18.80 15.11 7.69
C GLY A 84 -19.26 16.50 7.27
N SER A 85 -18.52 17.54 7.66
CA SER A 85 -18.85 18.95 7.37
C SER A 85 -18.85 19.30 5.87
N ALA A 86 -18.10 18.56 5.05
CA ALA A 86 -18.04 18.76 3.60
C ALA A 86 -19.22 18.13 2.81
N GLN A 87 -20.10 17.36 3.47
CA GLN A 87 -21.20 16.67 2.80
C GLN A 87 -22.29 17.66 2.35
N LYS A 88 -22.72 17.56 1.08
CA LYS A 88 -23.67 18.47 0.43
C LYS A 88 -25.09 17.90 0.36
N ASP A 89 -25.27 16.58 0.34
CA ASP A 89 -26.59 15.94 0.43
C ASP A 89 -27.02 15.78 1.90
N SER A 90 -27.95 16.60 2.36
CA SER A 90 -28.50 16.57 3.72
C SER A 90 -29.21 15.24 4.06
N THR A 91 -29.71 14.51 3.07
CA THR A 91 -30.40 13.23 3.27
C THR A 91 -29.44 12.09 3.64
N VAL A 92 -28.13 12.24 3.42
CA VAL A 92 -27.09 11.23 3.75
C VAL A 92 -27.15 10.84 5.22
N HIS A 93 -27.42 11.78 6.14
CA HIS A 93 -27.47 11.48 7.57
C HIS A 93 -28.57 10.45 7.90
N SER A 94 -29.80 10.70 7.46
CA SER A 94 -30.92 9.78 7.70
C SER A 94 -30.89 8.52 6.82
N LYS A 95 -30.22 8.56 5.65
CA LYS A 95 -29.88 7.35 4.87
C LYS A 95 -28.92 6.45 5.65
N ALA A 96 -27.90 7.05 6.29
CA ALA A 96 -26.93 6.35 7.12
C ALA A 96 -27.56 5.75 8.40
N GLU A 97 -28.40 6.48 9.13
CA GLU A 97 -29.13 5.94 10.30
C GLU A 97 -29.95 4.68 9.99
N ARG A 98 -30.43 4.55 8.75
CA ARG A 98 -31.23 3.41 8.26
C ARG A 98 -30.38 2.30 7.61
N GLY A 99 -29.05 2.34 7.72
CA GLY A 99 -28.16 1.32 7.15
C GLY A 99 -28.20 1.22 5.62
N GLN A 100 -28.53 2.32 4.90
CA GLN A 100 -28.72 2.28 3.45
C GLN A 100 -27.40 2.23 2.64
N PHE A 101 -26.26 2.34 3.34
CA PHE A 101 -24.90 2.27 2.78
C PHE A 101 -24.21 0.98 3.22
N ASP A 102 -23.45 0.37 2.31
CA ASP A 102 -22.56 -0.76 2.60
C ASP A 102 -21.34 -0.28 3.40
N ILE A 103 -20.84 0.93 3.11
CA ILE A 103 -19.67 1.52 3.75
C ILE A 103 -19.93 3.01 4.04
N LEU A 104 -19.73 3.42 5.28
CA LEU A 104 -19.89 4.81 5.73
C LEU A 104 -18.55 5.37 6.25
N PHE A 105 -18.01 6.36 5.55
CA PHE A 105 -16.79 7.05 5.94
C PHE A 105 -17.09 8.23 6.87
N MET A 106 -16.25 8.45 7.89
CA MET A 106 -16.41 9.52 8.88
C MET A 106 -15.06 10.10 9.31
N THR A 107 -15.01 11.38 9.66
CA THR A 107 -13.86 11.94 10.39
C THR A 107 -13.97 11.57 11.88
N PRO A 108 -12.87 11.53 12.67
CA PRO A 108 -12.93 11.14 14.09
C PRO A 108 -13.79 12.10 14.93
N GLU A 109 -13.76 13.40 14.63
CA GLU A 109 -14.62 14.40 15.25
C GLU A 109 -16.09 14.13 14.93
N LYS A 110 -16.40 13.72 13.69
CA LYS A 110 -17.78 13.40 13.31
C LYS A 110 -18.26 12.11 13.95
N ALA A 111 -17.41 11.09 14.08
CA ALA A 111 -17.72 9.86 14.80
C ALA A 111 -18.01 10.12 16.30
N CYS A 112 -17.26 11.04 16.92
CA CYS A 112 -17.48 11.42 18.32
C CYS A 112 -18.66 12.37 18.56
N SER A 113 -19.12 13.12 17.54
CA SER A 113 -20.16 14.17 17.68
C SER A 113 -21.55 13.79 17.13
N VAL A 114 -21.72 12.64 16.47
CA VAL A 114 -23.06 12.10 16.21
C VAL A 114 -23.68 11.56 17.50
N SER A 115 -25.01 11.69 17.62
CA SER A 115 -25.73 11.34 18.85
C SER A 115 -25.74 9.84 19.12
N THR A 116 -25.93 9.45 20.39
CA THR A 116 -26.15 8.05 20.76
C THR A 116 -27.37 7.44 20.04
N SER A 117 -28.37 8.26 19.66
CA SER A 117 -29.52 7.81 18.87
C SER A 117 -29.13 7.38 17.45
N PHE A 118 -28.23 8.11 16.77
CA PHE A 118 -27.69 7.74 15.46
C PHE A 118 -27.04 6.36 15.52
N TRP A 119 -26.14 6.15 16.50
CA TRP A 119 -25.50 4.84 16.71
C TRP A 119 -26.51 3.75 17.08
N SER A 120 -27.51 4.05 17.92
CA SER A 120 -28.55 3.10 18.30
C SER A 120 -29.45 2.68 17.14
N ASN A 121 -29.71 3.59 16.19
CA ASN A 121 -30.50 3.31 14.99
C ASN A 121 -29.68 2.47 13.99
N LEU A 122 -28.43 2.87 13.73
CA LEU A 122 -27.54 2.14 12.83
C LEU A 122 -27.18 0.75 13.37
N LEU A 123 -27.02 0.57 14.68
CA LEU A 123 -26.80 -0.74 15.29
C LEU A 123 -28.00 -1.69 15.11
N LYS A 124 -29.24 -1.18 15.12
CA LYS A 124 -30.46 -1.95 14.81
C LYS A 124 -30.55 -2.32 13.32
N ALA A 125 -30.14 -1.42 12.42
CA ALA A 125 -30.06 -1.71 10.98
C ALA A 125 -28.96 -2.75 10.68
N GLY A 126 -27.87 -2.71 11.45
CA GLY A 126 -26.79 -3.69 11.44
C GLY A 126 -25.45 -3.06 11.05
N ILE A 127 -24.48 -3.17 11.96
CA ILE A 127 -23.08 -2.79 11.74
C ILE A 127 -22.25 -4.06 11.52
N SER A 128 -21.32 -4.03 10.55
CA SER A 128 -20.36 -5.11 10.30
C SER A 128 -19.08 -4.96 11.12
N LEU A 129 -18.54 -3.74 11.19
CA LEU A 129 -17.25 -3.41 11.81
C LEU A 129 -17.15 -1.90 12.06
N PHE A 130 -16.18 -1.52 12.89
CA PHE A 130 -15.74 -0.14 13.10
C PHE A 130 -14.24 -0.05 12.77
N ALA A 131 -13.91 0.34 11.54
CA ALA A 131 -12.52 0.54 11.12
C ALA A 131 -12.01 1.92 11.54
N VAL A 132 -10.74 1.96 11.92
CA VAL A 132 -9.95 3.16 12.20
C VAL A 132 -8.75 3.10 11.27
N ASP A 133 -8.81 3.83 10.16
CA ASP A 133 -7.74 3.89 9.16
C ASP A 133 -6.68 4.93 9.58
N GLU A 134 -5.44 4.72 9.15
CA GLU A 134 -4.24 5.42 9.67
C GLU A 134 -4.19 5.52 11.20
N ALA A 135 -4.51 4.41 11.89
CA ALA A 135 -4.64 4.32 13.35
C ALA A 135 -3.40 4.77 14.15
N HIS A 136 -2.23 4.92 13.53
CA HIS A 136 -1.05 5.50 14.19
C HIS A 136 -1.29 6.92 14.73
N CYS A 137 -2.26 7.66 14.17
CA CYS A 137 -2.66 8.98 14.67
C CYS A 137 -3.13 9.00 16.14
N ILE A 138 -3.47 7.85 16.74
CA ILE A 138 -3.86 7.80 18.17
C ILE A 138 -2.67 7.91 19.14
N SER A 139 -1.45 7.63 18.67
CA SER A 139 -0.27 7.51 19.52
C SER A 139 0.62 8.75 19.47
N GLU A 140 1.10 9.19 20.62
CA GLU A 140 2.11 10.26 20.73
C GLU A 140 3.52 9.81 20.28
N TRP A 141 3.71 8.50 20.08
CA TRP A 141 4.89 7.92 19.45
C TRP A 141 4.71 7.73 17.92
N GLY A 142 3.56 8.12 17.37
CA GLY A 142 3.28 8.19 15.93
C GLY A 142 3.65 9.55 15.33
N HIS A 143 3.85 9.59 14.01
CA HIS A 143 4.38 10.77 13.30
C HIS A 143 3.32 11.82 12.89
N ASP A 144 2.02 11.52 13.05
CA ASP A 144 0.89 12.44 12.84
C ASP A 144 -0.15 12.29 13.97
N PHE A 145 0.26 12.57 15.21
CA PHE A 145 -0.59 12.43 16.40
C PHE A 145 -1.80 13.40 16.38
N ARG A 146 -2.99 12.88 16.70
CA ARG A 146 -4.28 13.58 16.72
C ARG A 146 -5.09 13.22 17.97
N VAL A 147 -5.46 14.22 18.76
CA VAL A 147 -6.17 14.04 20.04
C VAL A 147 -7.55 13.42 19.84
N GLU A 148 -8.18 13.70 18.70
CA GLU A 148 -9.50 13.26 18.28
C GLU A 148 -9.59 11.72 18.21
N TYR A 149 -8.49 11.04 17.84
CA TYR A 149 -8.42 9.59 17.80
C TYR A 149 -8.50 8.97 19.20
N LYS A 150 -7.95 9.64 20.23
CA LYS A 150 -8.03 9.18 21.63
C LYS A 150 -9.45 9.24 22.21
N HIS A 151 -10.43 9.79 21.48
CA HIS A 151 -11.84 9.83 21.89
C HIS A 151 -12.71 8.74 21.25
N LEU A 152 -12.17 7.97 20.29
CA LEU A 152 -12.86 6.84 19.68
C LEU A 152 -13.11 5.70 20.70
N ASP A 153 -12.36 5.70 21.81
CA ASP A 153 -12.53 4.80 22.95
C ASP A 153 -13.97 4.84 23.54
N LYS A 154 -14.60 6.02 23.54
CA LYS A 154 -15.97 6.26 24.05
C LYS A 154 -17.01 5.44 23.28
N LEU A 155 -16.78 5.22 21.98
CA LEU A 155 -17.68 4.44 21.13
C LEU A 155 -17.70 2.96 21.51
N ARG A 156 -16.68 2.44 22.22
CA ARG A 156 -16.66 1.06 22.70
C ARG A 156 -17.79 0.73 23.67
N GLY A 157 -18.27 1.72 24.43
CA GLY A 157 -19.43 1.57 25.31
C GLY A 157 -20.78 1.54 24.59
N VAL A 158 -20.82 1.93 23.32
CA VAL A 158 -22.04 1.97 22.47
C VAL A 158 -22.05 0.81 21.47
N LEU A 159 -20.88 0.47 20.92
CA LEU A 159 -20.68 -0.52 19.87
C LEU A 159 -20.17 -1.86 20.44
N LEU A 160 -20.89 -2.41 21.44
CA LEU A 160 -20.42 -3.50 22.31
C LEU A 160 -20.02 -4.79 21.56
N ASP A 161 -20.81 -5.16 20.55
CA ASP A 161 -20.72 -6.40 19.74
C ASP A 161 -20.08 -6.18 18.36
N VAL A 162 -19.49 -5.00 18.12
CA VAL A 162 -18.89 -4.62 16.83
C VAL A 162 -17.36 -4.77 16.93
N PRO A 163 -16.71 -5.49 15.99
CA PRO A 163 -15.25 -5.55 15.95
C PRO A 163 -14.66 -4.20 15.56
N PHE A 164 -13.70 -3.72 16.34
CA PHE A 164 -12.88 -2.56 16.00
C PHE A 164 -11.65 -3.03 15.23
N VAL A 165 -11.35 -2.36 14.12
CA VAL A 165 -10.28 -2.72 13.20
C VAL A 165 -9.34 -1.53 13.05
N GLY A 166 -8.19 -1.55 13.71
CA GLY A 166 -7.14 -0.54 13.51
C GLY A 166 -6.29 -0.90 12.29
N LEU A 167 -6.11 0.02 11.35
CA LEU A 167 -5.26 -0.18 10.17
C LEU A 167 -4.20 0.91 10.06
N THR A 168 -2.97 0.55 9.70
CA THR A 168 -1.86 1.52 9.59
C THR A 168 -0.72 1.01 8.71
N ALA A 169 0.09 1.92 8.17
CA ALA A 169 1.29 1.60 7.39
C ALA A 169 2.61 1.59 8.19
N THR A 170 2.66 2.27 9.34
CA THR A 170 3.91 2.72 9.99
C THR A 170 3.91 2.55 11.51
N ALA A 171 3.35 1.44 12.03
CA ALA A 171 3.31 1.20 13.48
C ALA A 171 4.45 0.30 13.98
N THR A 172 5.44 0.95 14.61
CA THR A 172 6.44 0.30 15.48
C THR A 172 5.76 -0.38 16.68
N GLU A 173 6.48 -1.24 17.39
CA GLU A 173 5.91 -2.03 18.50
C GLU A 173 5.24 -1.19 19.61
N LYS A 174 5.87 -0.07 19.98
CA LYS A 174 5.32 0.91 20.93
C LYS A 174 3.98 1.48 20.44
N VAL A 175 3.91 1.87 19.17
CA VAL A 175 2.71 2.41 18.53
C VAL A 175 1.61 1.35 18.42
N ARG A 176 1.95 0.09 18.13
CA ARG A 176 0.98 -1.03 18.12
C ARG A 176 0.31 -1.22 19.47
N PHE A 177 1.09 -1.22 20.56
CA PHE A 177 0.56 -1.34 21.92
C PHE A 177 -0.38 -0.19 22.28
N ASP A 178 0.03 1.06 22.01
CA ASP A 178 -0.77 2.26 22.24
C ASP A 178 -2.10 2.21 21.47
N ILE A 179 -2.10 1.82 20.18
CA ILE A 179 -3.33 1.63 19.39
C ILE A 179 -4.28 0.63 20.07
N THR A 180 -3.79 -0.55 20.48
CA THR A 180 -4.65 -1.56 21.11
C THR A 180 -5.23 -1.11 22.46
N SER A 181 -4.43 -0.38 23.25
CA SER A 181 -4.82 0.13 24.56
C SER A 181 -5.82 1.29 24.44
N SER A 182 -5.51 2.28 23.61
CA SER A 182 -6.30 3.49 23.41
C SER A 182 -7.65 3.21 22.70
N LEU A 183 -7.71 2.24 21.77
CA LEU A 183 -8.99 1.76 21.20
C LEU A 183 -9.72 0.70 22.06
N LYS A 184 -9.20 0.41 23.27
CA LYS A 184 -9.75 -0.56 24.24
C LYS A 184 -10.08 -1.90 23.58
N MET A 185 -9.11 -2.46 22.86
CA MET A 185 -9.32 -3.66 22.05
C MET A 185 -9.46 -4.94 22.89
N LYS A 186 -10.49 -5.74 22.57
CA LYS A 186 -10.81 -6.99 23.27
C LYS A 186 -10.11 -8.17 22.60
N ASN A 187 -8.98 -8.63 23.18
CA ASN A 187 -8.16 -9.75 22.66
C ASN A 187 -7.91 -9.64 21.12
N PRO A 188 -7.31 -8.52 20.64
CA PRO A 188 -7.20 -8.27 19.22
C PRO A 188 -6.35 -9.32 18.51
N TYR A 189 -6.74 -9.66 17.29
CA TYR A 189 -5.86 -10.34 16.35
C TYR A 189 -4.90 -9.32 15.73
N ILE A 190 -3.61 -9.44 16.03
CA ILE A 190 -2.58 -8.50 15.58
C ILE A 190 -1.85 -9.11 14.37
N MET A 191 -2.14 -8.59 13.18
CA MET A 191 -1.44 -8.92 11.94
C MET A 191 -0.34 -7.89 11.67
N VAL A 192 0.91 -8.36 11.56
CA VAL A 192 2.03 -7.57 11.03
C VAL A 192 2.51 -8.26 9.75
N GLY A 193 2.04 -7.77 8.61
CA GLY A 193 2.56 -8.17 7.30
C GLY A 193 3.84 -7.40 6.96
N SER A 194 4.53 -7.84 5.90
CA SER A 194 5.76 -7.20 5.43
C SER A 194 5.54 -5.72 5.06
N PHE A 195 6.60 -4.95 5.29
CA PHE A 195 6.77 -3.56 4.87
C PHE A 195 7.44 -3.45 3.49
N ASP A 196 7.84 -4.56 2.85
CA ASP A 196 8.48 -4.47 1.53
C ASP A 196 7.51 -4.04 0.42
N ARG A 197 8.08 -3.25 -0.49
CA ARG A 197 7.50 -2.76 -1.72
C ARG A 197 8.43 -3.20 -2.85
N PRO A 198 8.36 -4.46 -3.30
CA PRO A 198 9.32 -5.01 -4.26
C PRO A 198 9.41 -4.21 -5.56
N ASN A 199 8.26 -3.66 -5.98
CA ASN A 199 8.10 -2.82 -7.17
C ASN A 199 8.71 -1.41 -7.07
N LEU A 200 9.16 -0.97 -5.89
CA LEU A 200 9.78 0.33 -5.71
C LEU A 200 11.32 0.24 -5.74
N PHE A 201 11.90 0.97 -6.70
CA PHE A 201 13.30 1.38 -6.65
C PHE A 201 13.44 2.53 -5.66
N TYR A 202 14.46 2.46 -4.80
CA TYR A 202 14.83 3.52 -3.88
C TYR A 202 16.20 4.09 -4.26
N GLY A 203 16.32 5.42 -4.36
CA GLY A 203 17.58 6.10 -4.61
C GLY A 203 17.70 7.43 -3.89
N VAL A 204 18.94 7.84 -3.58
CA VAL A 204 19.25 9.14 -2.96
C VAL A 204 20.33 9.84 -3.79
N LYS A 205 20.09 11.10 -4.14
CA LYS A 205 21.03 12.01 -4.82
C LYS A 205 21.33 13.20 -3.89
N LEU A 206 22.43 13.92 -4.13
CA LEU A 206 22.68 15.21 -3.48
C LEU A 206 21.80 16.29 -4.12
N LEU A 207 21.30 17.24 -3.32
CA LEU A 207 20.53 18.38 -3.81
C LEU A 207 21.45 19.58 -4.10
N ASN A 208 21.37 20.10 -5.32
CA ASN A 208 21.80 21.47 -5.63
C ASN A 208 20.54 22.36 -5.71
N ARG A 209 20.65 23.66 -5.38
CA ARG A 209 19.54 24.63 -5.46
C ARG A 209 19.78 25.73 -6.51
N GLY A 210 20.83 25.60 -7.32
CA GLY A 210 21.03 26.44 -8.51
C GLY A 210 20.02 26.11 -9.62
N GLN A 211 19.66 27.11 -10.42
CA GLN A 211 18.60 26.98 -11.43
C GLN A 211 18.89 25.88 -12.45
N SER A 212 20.13 25.76 -12.94
CA SER A 212 20.53 24.71 -13.91
C SER A 212 20.25 23.28 -13.45
N PHE A 213 20.26 23.01 -12.14
CA PHE A 213 19.88 21.72 -11.57
C PHE A 213 18.37 21.50 -11.56
N ILE A 214 17.57 22.56 -11.37
CA ILE A 214 16.12 22.51 -11.50
C ILE A 214 15.75 22.31 -12.98
N ASP A 215 16.46 22.96 -13.91
CA ASP A 215 16.25 22.81 -15.34
C ASP A 215 16.57 21.37 -15.81
N GLU A 216 17.69 20.80 -15.35
CA GLU A 216 18.05 19.38 -15.56
C GLU A 216 16.99 18.44 -14.99
N LEU A 217 16.56 18.67 -13.74
CA LEU A 217 15.53 17.87 -13.06
C LEU A 217 14.17 17.93 -13.78
N VAL A 218 13.75 19.11 -14.24
CA VAL A 218 12.54 19.30 -15.05
C VAL A 218 12.66 18.54 -16.37
N GLN A 219 13.83 18.54 -17.02
CA GLN A 219 14.07 17.76 -18.23
C GLN A 219 14.13 16.24 -18.00
N GLU A 220 14.68 15.74 -16.88
CA GLU A 220 14.61 14.32 -16.50
C GLU A 220 13.13 13.90 -16.34
N ILE A 221 12.38 14.62 -15.51
CA ILE A 221 10.97 14.30 -15.18
C ILE A 221 10.06 14.40 -16.41
N SER A 222 10.28 15.39 -17.27
CA SER A 222 9.49 15.57 -18.50
C SER A 222 9.62 14.38 -19.45
N LYS A 223 10.81 13.76 -19.54
CA LYS A 223 11.06 12.56 -20.37
C LYS A 223 10.40 11.32 -19.77
N GLU A 224 10.49 11.15 -18.45
CA GLU A 224 9.81 10.05 -17.73
C GLU A 224 8.28 10.13 -17.89
N VAL A 225 7.70 11.32 -17.69
CA VAL A 225 6.24 11.55 -17.84
C VAL A 225 5.77 11.34 -19.28
N ALA A 226 6.58 11.72 -20.28
CA ALA A 226 6.29 11.43 -21.68
C ALA A 226 6.28 9.92 -22.01
N SER A 227 6.97 9.08 -21.23
CA SER A 227 6.88 7.62 -21.32
C SER A 227 5.63 7.02 -20.68
N GLY A 228 4.91 7.82 -19.88
CA GLY A 228 3.56 7.53 -19.38
C GLY A 228 3.45 7.40 -17.86
N GLY A 229 2.45 8.09 -17.29
CA GLY A 229 2.09 8.03 -15.87
C GLY A 229 2.59 9.22 -15.06
N SER A 230 2.11 9.32 -13.81
CA SER A 230 2.17 10.58 -13.06
C SER A 230 3.30 10.65 -12.03
N THR A 231 3.79 11.86 -11.78
CA THR A 231 4.90 12.18 -10.85
C THR A 231 4.44 13.09 -9.72
N ILE A 232 4.89 12.83 -8.48
CA ILE A 232 4.76 13.77 -7.35
C ILE A 232 6.15 14.24 -6.91
N ILE A 233 6.31 15.54 -6.71
CA ILE A 233 7.52 16.18 -6.18
C ILE A 233 7.18 16.80 -4.82
N TYR A 234 7.67 16.20 -3.73
CA TYR A 234 7.52 16.70 -2.37
C TYR A 234 8.68 17.63 -2.01
N CYS A 235 8.40 18.93 -1.98
CA CYS A 235 9.37 19.97 -1.63
C CYS A 235 9.28 20.35 -0.14
N THR A 236 10.42 20.63 0.50
CA THR A 236 10.45 21.05 1.92
C THR A 236 9.82 22.43 2.14
N THR A 237 9.88 23.35 1.16
CA THR A 237 9.35 24.73 1.30
C THR A 237 8.39 25.13 0.19
N ILE A 238 7.55 26.14 0.46
CA ILE A 238 6.62 26.70 -0.52
C ILE A 238 7.37 27.40 -1.67
N LYS A 239 8.50 28.05 -1.37
CA LYS A 239 9.36 28.68 -2.39
C LYS A 239 9.91 27.65 -3.39
N ASP A 240 10.31 26.48 -2.89
CA ASP A 240 10.76 25.37 -3.74
C ASP A 240 9.60 24.82 -4.61
N VAL A 241 8.37 24.77 -4.09
CA VAL A 241 7.17 24.42 -4.90
C VAL A 241 6.94 25.44 -6.01
N GLU A 242 6.89 26.73 -5.69
CA GLU A 242 6.65 27.79 -6.66
C GLU A 242 7.75 27.86 -7.74
N GLN A 243 9.02 27.67 -7.37
CA GLN A 243 10.14 27.73 -8.32
C GLN A 243 10.10 26.55 -9.30
N ILE A 244 9.96 25.33 -8.81
CA ILE A 244 9.90 24.13 -9.67
C ILE A 244 8.64 24.16 -10.53
N PHE A 245 7.50 24.62 -10.01
CA PHE A 245 6.27 24.80 -10.79
C PHE A 245 6.42 25.84 -11.91
N ARG A 246 7.15 26.94 -11.70
CA ARG A 246 7.45 27.92 -12.76
C ARG A 246 8.31 27.30 -13.87
N SER A 247 9.38 26.59 -13.53
CA SER A 247 10.23 25.93 -14.52
C SER A 247 9.49 24.84 -15.32
N PHE A 248 8.54 24.11 -14.71
CA PHE A 248 7.61 23.24 -15.47
C PHE A 248 6.62 24.01 -16.35
N SER A 249 6.17 25.19 -15.92
CA SER A 249 5.26 26.02 -16.73
C SER A 249 5.99 26.59 -17.96
N GLU A 250 7.22 27.05 -17.77
CA GLU A 250 8.11 27.58 -18.82
C GLU A 250 8.46 26.48 -19.84
N ALA A 251 8.99 25.33 -19.38
CA ALA A 251 9.26 24.18 -20.26
C ALA A 251 7.99 23.57 -20.88
N GLY A 252 6.85 23.64 -20.18
CA GLY A 252 5.54 23.17 -20.68
C GLY A 252 4.99 24.03 -21.82
N ILE A 253 5.28 25.33 -21.84
CA ILE A 253 4.96 26.24 -22.96
C ILE A 253 5.81 25.91 -24.19
N GLU A 254 7.08 25.56 -24.00
CA GLU A 254 7.99 25.16 -25.09
C GLU A 254 7.66 23.76 -25.65
N ALA A 255 7.33 22.80 -24.78
CA ALA A 255 7.04 21.41 -25.16
C ALA A 255 5.56 21.14 -25.52
N GLY A 256 4.64 22.06 -25.21
CA GLY A 256 3.24 22.04 -25.62
C GLY A 256 2.38 20.86 -25.14
N SER A 257 2.85 20.03 -24.20
CA SER A 257 2.20 18.75 -23.85
C SER A 257 2.29 18.32 -22.37
N ILE A 258 2.84 19.14 -21.47
CA ILE A 258 3.09 18.75 -20.07
C ILE A 258 2.27 19.59 -19.10
N GLU A 259 1.20 19.01 -18.57
CA GLU A 259 0.35 19.62 -17.54
C GLU A 259 0.88 19.31 -16.12
N ALA A 260 1.45 20.33 -15.48
CA ALA A 260 1.84 20.33 -14.08
C ALA A 260 0.87 21.16 -13.22
N GLY A 261 0.72 20.78 -11.94
CA GLY A 261 0.04 21.59 -10.92
C GLY A 261 0.89 21.77 -9.67
N MET A 262 0.46 22.69 -8.81
CA MET A 262 1.07 22.91 -7.50
C MET A 262 0.09 22.66 -6.34
N TYR A 263 0.60 22.26 -5.17
CA TYR A 263 -0.20 22.12 -3.95
C TYR A 263 0.57 22.49 -2.68
N HIS A 264 0.18 23.57 -2.00
CA HIS A 264 0.74 23.96 -0.71
C HIS A 264 -0.30 24.62 0.20
N GLY A 265 -0.07 24.59 1.52
CA GLY A 265 -1.07 25.00 2.54
C GLY A 265 -1.54 26.46 2.47
N GLN A 266 -0.77 27.35 1.85
CA GLN A 266 -1.14 28.76 1.63
C GLN A 266 -2.07 28.97 0.43
N MET A 267 -2.25 27.98 -0.46
CA MET A 267 -3.23 28.06 -1.53
C MET A 267 -4.66 28.10 -0.99
N ASN A 268 -5.52 28.89 -1.63
CA ASN A 268 -6.94 28.94 -1.30
C ASN A 268 -7.61 27.54 -1.45
N GLY A 269 -8.67 27.29 -0.69
CA GLY A 269 -9.29 25.97 -0.61
C GLY A 269 -9.78 25.42 -1.95
N LYS A 270 -10.35 26.28 -2.82
CA LYS A 270 -10.86 25.89 -4.14
C LYS A 270 -9.73 25.49 -5.09
N ALA A 271 -8.62 26.24 -5.10
CA ALA A 271 -7.44 25.90 -5.90
C ALA A 271 -6.83 24.57 -5.45
N ARG A 272 -6.80 24.29 -4.15
CA ARG A 272 -6.36 22.98 -3.62
C ARG A 272 -7.30 21.83 -4.00
N GLU A 273 -8.61 22.03 -3.87
CA GLU A 273 -9.63 21.06 -4.30
C GLU A 273 -9.50 20.75 -5.79
N GLU A 274 -9.29 21.78 -6.62
CA GLU A 274 -9.15 21.65 -8.07
C GLU A 274 -7.84 21.00 -8.49
N SER A 275 -6.68 21.43 -7.99
CA SER A 275 -5.39 20.80 -8.30
C SER A 275 -5.34 19.32 -7.87
N HIS A 276 -6.00 18.96 -6.76
CA HIS A 276 -6.19 17.57 -6.35
C HIS A 276 -7.12 16.82 -7.34
N ARG A 277 -8.27 17.40 -7.68
CA ARG A 277 -9.25 16.83 -8.64
C ARG A 277 -8.61 16.52 -9.99
N LEU A 278 -7.85 17.47 -10.54
CA LEU A 278 -7.21 17.35 -11.85
C LEU A 278 -6.16 16.24 -11.86
N PHE A 279 -5.28 16.18 -10.84
CA PHE A 279 -4.24 15.15 -10.75
C PHE A 279 -4.81 13.74 -10.49
N VAL A 280 -5.84 13.64 -9.64
CA VAL A 280 -6.57 12.38 -9.41
C VAL A 280 -7.21 11.84 -10.70
N ARG A 281 -7.64 12.70 -11.62
CA ARG A 281 -8.30 12.32 -12.87
C ARG A 281 -7.38 12.11 -14.08
N ASP A 282 -6.06 12.17 -13.90
CA ASP A 282 -5.07 12.16 -15.00
C ASP A 282 -5.31 13.34 -15.99
N GLU A 283 -5.82 14.47 -15.49
CA GLU A 283 -5.80 15.76 -16.21
C GLU A 283 -4.40 16.39 -16.03
N LEU A 284 -3.89 16.50 -14.79
CA LEU A 284 -2.48 16.81 -14.52
C LEU A 284 -1.64 15.54 -14.43
N GLN A 285 -0.41 15.56 -14.97
CA GLN A 285 0.56 14.46 -14.81
C GLN A 285 1.64 14.72 -13.76
N ILE A 286 1.94 15.99 -13.46
CA ILE A 286 2.94 16.37 -12.46
C ILE A 286 2.27 17.14 -11.32
N MET A 287 2.59 16.79 -10.08
CA MET A 287 2.19 17.56 -8.90
C MET A 287 3.41 17.99 -8.08
N VAL A 288 3.67 19.30 -8.07
CA VAL A 288 4.71 19.92 -7.24
C VAL A 288 4.08 20.36 -5.92
N ALA A 289 4.47 19.78 -4.79
CA ALA A 289 3.73 19.93 -3.55
C ALA A 289 4.60 19.99 -2.30
N THR A 290 4.07 20.57 -1.23
CA THR A 290 4.58 20.24 0.11
C THR A 290 3.87 19.00 0.67
N VAL A 291 4.35 18.48 1.81
CA VAL A 291 3.73 17.37 2.56
C VAL A 291 2.22 17.53 2.78
N ALA A 292 1.68 18.76 2.73
CA ALA A 292 0.25 19.05 2.80
C ALA A 292 -0.61 18.37 1.71
N PHE A 293 -0.05 18.05 0.54
CA PHE A 293 -0.74 17.22 -0.47
C PHE A 293 -0.70 15.74 -0.10
N GLY A 294 0.39 15.31 0.55
CA GLY A 294 0.82 13.93 0.59
C GLY A 294 -0.20 12.99 1.23
N MET A 295 -0.62 13.28 2.46
CA MET A 295 -1.29 12.29 3.31
C MET A 295 -2.53 11.64 2.66
N GLY A 296 -3.34 12.41 1.93
CA GLY A 296 -4.69 12.01 1.52
C GLY A 296 -4.85 11.25 0.19
N ILE A 297 -3.87 11.25 -0.71
CA ILE A 297 -4.10 10.74 -2.08
C ILE A 297 -4.04 9.20 -2.19
N ASP A 298 -5.00 8.60 -2.93
CA ASP A 298 -5.01 7.19 -3.36
C ASP A 298 -5.11 7.01 -4.89
N LYS A 299 -4.22 7.71 -5.61
CA LYS A 299 -3.97 7.50 -7.04
C LYS A 299 -2.98 6.32 -7.20
N PRO A 300 -3.35 5.20 -7.83
CA PRO A 300 -2.53 3.99 -7.80
C PRO A 300 -1.38 3.97 -8.81
N ASN A 301 -1.50 4.75 -9.89
CA ASN A 301 -0.61 4.75 -11.07
C ASN A 301 0.47 5.85 -11.03
N ILE A 302 0.88 6.29 -9.84
CA ILE A 302 2.02 7.19 -9.67
C ILE A 302 3.31 6.41 -10.00
N ARG A 303 4.02 6.81 -11.06
CA ARG A 303 5.24 6.15 -11.55
C ARG A 303 6.50 6.63 -10.85
N GLN A 304 6.53 7.90 -10.45
CA GLN A 304 7.69 8.52 -9.82
C GLN A 304 7.28 9.34 -8.58
N VAL A 305 8.05 9.24 -7.49
CA VAL A 305 7.99 10.15 -6.35
C VAL A 305 9.38 10.73 -6.11
N ILE A 306 9.45 12.04 -5.97
CA ILE A 306 10.70 12.79 -5.77
C ILE A 306 10.56 13.61 -4.49
N HIS A 307 11.50 13.45 -3.55
CA HIS A 307 11.65 14.36 -2.42
C HIS A 307 12.72 15.41 -2.75
N TYR A 308 12.29 16.66 -2.90
CA TYR A 308 13.17 17.82 -3.14
C TYR A 308 13.47 18.51 -1.81
N GLY A 309 14.56 18.07 -1.18
CA GLY A 309 14.90 18.37 0.20
C GLY A 309 14.48 17.24 1.16
N CYS A 310 14.95 17.34 2.41
CA CYS A 310 14.75 16.28 3.39
C CYS A 310 13.27 16.09 3.79
N PRO A 311 12.78 14.85 3.93
CA PRO A 311 11.51 14.54 4.62
C PRO A 311 11.60 14.90 6.11
N LYS A 312 10.44 15.12 6.77
CA LYS A 312 10.38 15.46 8.21
C LYS A 312 10.83 14.32 9.12
N SER A 313 10.52 13.09 8.73
CA SER A 313 10.79 11.84 9.45
C SER A 313 10.92 10.69 8.44
N LEU A 314 11.44 9.55 8.90
CA LEU A 314 11.56 8.36 8.04
C LEU A 314 10.20 7.71 7.77
N GLU A 315 9.25 7.83 8.70
CA GLU A 315 7.84 7.43 8.55
C GLU A 315 7.14 8.24 7.48
N SER A 316 7.27 9.57 7.48
CA SER A 316 6.75 10.44 6.43
C SER A 316 7.34 10.03 5.08
N TYR A 317 8.66 9.87 4.98
CA TYR A 317 9.30 9.42 3.74
C TYR A 317 8.70 8.12 3.21
N TYR A 318 8.59 7.09 4.05
CA TYR A 318 8.05 5.79 3.66
C TYR A 318 6.55 5.85 3.29
N GLN A 319 5.75 6.67 3.98
CA GLN A 319 4.34 6.89 3.68
C GLN A 319 4.13 7.70 2.38
N GLU A 320 5.05 8.62 2.07
CA GLU A 320 5.07 9.49 0.88
C GLU A 320 5.59 8.74 -0.34
N SER A 321 6.78 8.13 -0.28
CA SER A 321 7.32 7.26 -1.34
C SER A 321 6.40 6.07 -1.60
N GLY A 322 5.74 5.56 -0.55
CA GLY A 322 4.75 4.48 -0.63
C GLY A 322 3.47 4.79 -1.41
N ARG A 323 3.27 6.04 -1.87
CA ARG A 323 2.21 6.41 -2.83
C ARG A 323 2.56 5.99 -4.26
N CYS A 324 3.86 5.84 -4.55
CA CYS A 324 4.33 5.30 -5.82
C CYS A 324 3.87 3.85 -6.00
N GLY A 325 3.43 3.51 -7.21
CA GLY A 325 3.10 2.16 -7.69
C GLY A 325 2.22 1.29 -6.77
N ARG A 326 1.07 1.80 -6.30
CA ARG A 326 0.11 0.97 -5.52
C ARG A 326 -0.59 -0.09 -6.37
N ASP A 327 -0.58 0.09 -7.69
CA ASP A 327 -0.91 -0.94 -8.69
C ASP A 327 0.08 -2.12 -8.74
N GLY A 328 1.26 -2.00 -8.13
CA GLY A 328 2.31 -3.02 -8.13
C GLY A 328 3.23 -2.98 -9.35
N ILE A 329 3.05 -2.04 -10.29
CA ILE A 329 3.92 -1.84 -11.44
C ILE A 329 5.25 -1.19 -10.98
N ALA A 330 6.34 -1.44 -11.69
CA ALA A 330 7.65 -0.82 -11.42
C ALA A 330 7.53 0.71 -11.32
N SER A 331 8.16 1.27 -10.29
CA SER A 331 7.99 2.66 -9.87
C SER A 331 9.24 3.14 -9.12
N VAL A 332 9.55 4.44 -9.22
CA VAL A 332 10.84 5.02 -8.82
C VAL A 332 10.68 6.05 -7.71
N CYS A 333 11.48 5.95 -6.65
CA CYS A 333 11.49 6.89 -5.53
C CYS A 333 12.88 7.50 -5.33
N TRP A 334 13.04 8.78 -5.68
CA TRP A 334 14.27 9.56 -5.48
C TRP A 334 14.15 10.52 -4.29
N LEU A 335 15.20 10.64 -3.48
CA LEU A 335 15.33 11.65 -2.44
C LEU A 335 16.58 12.50 -2.72
N TYR A 336 16.39 13.81 -2.84
CA TYR A 336 17.45 14.80 -3.00
C TYR A 336 17.64 15.56 -1.68
N TYR A 337 18.84 15.57 -1.10
CA TYR A 337 19.07 16.23 0.20
C TYR A 337 20.32 17.12 0.23
N THR A 338 20.30 18.13 1.10
CA THR A 338 21.52 18.78 1.60
C THR A 338 21.77 18.38 3.04
N ARG A 339 23.04 18.28 3.47
CA ARG A 339 23.37 18.06 4.90
C ARG A 339 22.82 19.17 5.81
N SER A 340 22.67 20.38 5.27
CA SER A 340 22.04 21.53 5.93
C SER A 340 20.54 21.39 6.20
N ASP A 341 19.84 20.42 5.59
CA ASP A 341 18.43 20.20 5.90
C ASP A 341 18.23 19.51 7.27
N PHE A 342 19.15 18.63 7.69
CA PHE A 342 19.13 17.98 9.02
C PHE A 342 19.46 18.94 10.17
N ALA A 343 20.12 20.07 9.90
CA ALA A 343 20.38 21.12 10.88
C ALA A 343 19.10 21.85 11.35
N LYS A 344 17.93 21.54 10.76
CA LYS A 344 16.62 22.13 11.08
C LYS A 344 15.84 21.32 12.13
N GLY A 345 16.47 20.34 12.80
CA GLY A 345 15.81 19.48 13.80
C GLY A 345 15.09 20.25 14.91
N ASP A 346 15.72 21.32 15.42
CA ASP A 346 15.12 22.17 16.46
C ASP A 346 13.87 22.91 15.98
N PHE A 347 13.82 23.31 14.69
CA PHE A 347 12.63 23.91 14.09
C PHE A 347 11.46 22.93 14.02
N TYR A 348 11.70 21.66 13.72
CA TYR A 348 10.66 20.62 13.78
C TYR A 348 10.25 20.24 15.22
N CYS A 349 11.05 20.62 16.22
CA CYS A 349 10.76 20.37 17.63
C CYS A 349 10.06 21.55 18.35
N GLY A 350 10.10 22.77 17.79
CA GLY A 350 9.69 23.99 18.49
C GLY A 350 8.23 24.05 18.95
N ASP A 351 7.32 23.42 18.21
CA ASP A 351 5.88 23.38 18.52
C ASP A 351 5.47 22.26 19.50
N LEU A 352 6.41 21.36 19.88
CA LEU A 352 6.11 20.13 20.61
C LEU A 352 6.10 20.34 22.12
N LYS A 353 4.93 20.13 22.74
CA LYS A 353 4.72 20.31 24.20
C LYS A 353 5.15 19.13 25.07
N SER A 354 5.44 17.98 24.48
CA SER A 354 5.78 16.74 25.18
C SER A 354 7.22 16.33 24.89
N GLU A 355 8.01 16.07 25.93
CA GLU A 355 9.40 15.64 25.78
C GLU A 355 9.51 14.30 25.02
N ASN A 356 8.54 13.40 25.22
CA ASN A 356 8.46 12.14 24.48
C ASN A 356 8.25 12.37 22.97
N GLN A 357 7.40 13.34 22.59
CA GLN A 357 7.20 13.72 21.19
C GLN A 357 8.49 14.33 20.60
N ARG A 358 9.13 15.26 21.33
CA ARG A 358 10.42 15.85 20.94
C ARG A 358 11.49 14.79 20.68
N LYS A 359 11.59 13.81 21.58
CA LYS A 359 12.51 12.68 21.45
C LYS A 359 12.19 11.79 20.26
N ALA A 360 10.93 11.40 20.07
CA ALA A 360 10.50 10.57 18.94
C ALA A 360 10.77 11.25 17.58
N VAL A 361 10.45 12.53 17.45
CA VAL A 361 10.73 13.31 16.23
C VAL A 361 12.22 13.37 15.95
N MET A 362 13.07 13.66 16.96
CA MET A 362 14.52 13.69 16.79
C MET A 362 15.12 12.31 16.46
N GLU A 363 14.65 11.23 17.09
CA GLU A 363 15.06 9.84 16.78
C GLU A 363 14.73 9.47 15.32
N SER A 364 13.55 9.84 14.81
CA SER A 364 13.16 9.60 13.42
C SER A 364 13.91 10.48 12.41
N LEU A 365 14.24 11.72 12.76
CA LEU A 365 15.05 12.62 11.92
C LEU A 365 16.49 12.09 11.79
N LEU A 366 17.06 11.59 12.88
CA LEU A 366 18.35 10.89 12.88
C LEU A 366 18.29 9.55 12.11
N ALA A 367 17.12 8.91 12.00
CA ALA A 367 16.92 7.76 11.11
C ALA A 367 16.87 8.18 9.63
N ALA A 368 16.22 9.31 9.30
CA ALA A 368 16.24 9.90 7.96
C ALA A 368 17.65 10.37 7.54
N GLU A 369 18.44 10.95 8.46
CA GLU A 369 19.84 11.32 8.21
C GLU A 369 20.69 10.09 7.84
N ARG A 370 20.61 9.03 8.65
CA ARG A 370 21.27 7.75 8.38
C ARG A 370 20.78 7.11 7.08
N TYR A 371 19.48 7.17 6.78
CA TYR A 371 18.91 6.63 5.55
C TYR A 371 19.53 7.24 4.28
N CYS A 372 19.85 8.54 4.32
CA CYS A 372 20.45 9.26 3.20
C CYS A 372 21.95 8.93 3.03
N VAL A 373 22.73 8.98 4.11
CA VAL A 373 24.21 8.91 4.06
C VAL A 373 24.77 7.47 4.04
N GLN A 374 23.97 6.45 4.41
CA GLN A 374 24.41 5.05 4.42
C GLN A 374 24.83 4.51 3.04
N THR A 375 25.73 3.53 3.05
CA THR A 375 26.19 2.74 1.89
C THR A 375 25.65 1.29 1.91
N THR A 376 24.80 0.95 2.87
CA THR A 376 24.06 -0.32 2.97
C THR A 376 22.77 -0.30 2.13
N CYS A 377 22.13 -1.45 1.95
CA CYS A 377 20.87 -1.55 1.20
C CYS A 377 19.77 -0.67 1.84
N ARG A 378 19.30 0.34 1.09
CA ARG A 378 18.29 1.30 1.57
C ARG A 378 16.98 0.62 1.97
N ARG A 379 16.58 -0.41 1.22
CA ARG A 379 15.39 -1.22 1.53
C ARG A 379 15.56 -1.99 2.85
N LYS A 380 16.68 -2.70 3.05
CA LYS A 380 16.96 -3.42 4.31
C LYS A 380 16.82 -2.50 5.52
N PHE A 381 17.42 -1.31 5.46
CA PHE A 381 17.31 -0.29 6.51
C PHE A 381 15.86 0.15 6.80
N LEU A 382 15.02 0.35 5.77
CA LEU A 382 13.60 0.69 5.95
C LEU A 382 12.81 -0.43 6.64
N LEU A 383 13.06 -1.68 6.26
CA LEU A 383 12.39 -2.86 6.83
C LEU A 383 12.81 -3.08 8.29
N GLU A 384 14.12 -3.02 8.58
CA GLU A 384 14.67 -3.14 9.93
C GLU A 384 14.17 -2.01 10.86
N TYR A 385 13.99 -0.79 10.34
CA TYR A 385 13.43 0.34 11.09
C TYR A 385 11.99 0.09 11.58
N PHE A 386 11.14 -0.54 10.77
CA PHE A 386 9.79 -0.93 11.19
C PHE A 386 9.73 -2.24 11.98
N GLY A 387 10.87 -2.91 12.18
CA GLY A 387 11.04 -4.13 12.98
C GLY A 387 10.96 -5.44 12.18
N GLU A 388 10.99 -5.38 10.85
CA GLU A 388 11.06 -6.57 10.00
C GLU A 388 12.51 -7.05 9.84
N LYS A 389 12.78 -8.31 10.19
CA LYS A 389 14.12 -8.90 10.17
C LYS A 389 14.45 -9.40 8.76
N VAL A 390 15.47 -8.81 8.13
CA VAL A 390 15.86 -9.14 6.75
C VAL A 390 17.18 -9.92 6.72
N SER A 391 17.13 -11.16 6.24
CA SER A 391 18.32 -12.02 6.09
C SER A 391 19.23 -11.62 4.93
N ALA A 392 18.69 -11.03 3.86
CA ALA A 392 19.45 -10.63 2.67
C ALA A 392 20.02 -9.20 2.77
N ASP A 393 21.34 -9.04 2.61
CA ASP A 393 22.01 -7.74 2.69
C ASP A 393 21.83 -6.83 1.46
N ARG A 394 21.33 -7.36 0.34
CA ARG A 394 21.10 -6.62 -0.91
C ARG A 394 19.75 -6.98 -1.52
N CYS A 395 18.98 -5.98 -1.93
CA CYS A 395 17.68 -6.16 -2.58
C CYS A 395 17.71 -6.16 -4.12
N GLY A 396 18.85 -5.84 -4.74
CA GLY A 396 18.99 -5.69 -6.20
C GLY A 396 18.23 -4.50 -6.83
N ASN A 397 17.37 -3.81 -6.08
CA ASN A 397 16.48 -2.74 -6.53
C ASN A 397 16.58 -1.45 -5.66
N CYS A 398 17.80 -1.01 -5.36
CA CYS A 398 18.10 0.35 -4.88
C CYS A 398 19.47 0.77 -5.38
N ASP A 399 19.74 2.07 -5.42
CA ASP A 399 21.04 2.66 -5.80
C ASP A 399 22.26 1.96 -5.16
N ASN A 400 22.29 1.84 -3.83
CA ASN A 400 23.33 1.18 -3.05
C ASN A 400 23.46 -0.33 -3.31
N CYS A 401 22.52 -0.93 -4.06
CA CYS A 401 22.58 -2.31 -4.55
C CYS A 401 22.88 -2.43 -6.04
N LYS A 402 22.60 -1.40 -6.85
CA LYS A 402 22.92 -1.33 -8.29
C LYS A 402 24.36 -0.90 -8.53
N VAL A 403 24.85 0.11 -7.83
CA VAL A 403 26.22 0.61 -7.97
C VAL A 403 27.23 -0.46 -7.51
N THR A 404 28.22 -0.74 -8.34
CA THR A 404 29.43 -1.48 -7.95
C THR A 404 30.24 -0.64 -6.98
N LYS A 405 30.28 -1.08 -5.72
CA LYS A 405 30.97 -0.38 -4.63
C LYS A 405 32.46 -0.24 -4.94
N LYS A 406 32.91 0.99 -5.21
CA LYS A 406 34.32 1.36 -5.16
C LYS A 406 34.76 1.34 -3.69
N GLU A 407 35.34 0.23 -3.27
CA GLU A 407 35.96 0.09 -1.96
C GLU A 407 37.44 0.45 -2.04
N ARG A 408 37.93 1.20 -1.04
CA ARG A 408 39.30 1.70 -1.00
C ARG A 408 39.82 1.64 0.43
N ASP A 409 41.11 1.36 0.57
CA ASP A 409 41.79 1.52 1.85
C ASP A 409 41.91 3.01 2.20
N MET A 410 41.29 3.40 3.31
CA MET A 410 41.20 4.77 3.81
C MET A 410 41.93 4.94 5.16
N SER A 411 42.83 4.02 5.54
CA SER A 411 43.49 4.02 6.85
C SER A 411 44.17 5.34 7.22
N LYS A 412 44.79 6.01 6.24
CA LYS A 412 45.58 7.23 6.47
C LYS A 412 44.68 8.41 6.81
N GLU A 413 43.66 8.63 6.00
CA GLU A 413 42.68 9.70 6.18
C GLU A 413 41.82 9.44 7.41
N ALA A 414 41.44 8.17 7.67
CA ALA A 414 40.71 7.78 8.86
C ALA A 414 41.53 7.99 10.15
N PHE A 415 42.83 7.64 10.14
CA PHE A 415 43.75 7.95 11.22
C PHE A 415 43.85 9.46 11.45
N LEU A 416 44.08 10.27 10.41
CA LEU A 416 44.16 11.73 10.51
C LEU A 416 42.89 12.34 11.14
N LEU A 417 41.70 11.87 10.72
CA LEU A 417 40.43 12.37 11.25
C LEU A 417 40.19 11.95 12.70
N MET A 418 40.40 10.68 13.06
CA MET A 418 40.24 10.21 14.44
C MET A 418 41.28 10.82 15.38
N ALA A 419 42.54 10.92 14.97
CA ALA A 419 43.59 11.56 15.75
C ALA A 419 43.33 13.06 15.96
N CYS A 420 42.76 13.75 14.96
CA CYS A 420 42.37 15.15 15.11
C CYS A 420 41.17 15.33 16.05
N ILE A 421 40.15 14.47 15.96
CA ILE A 421 39.00 14.47 16.88
C ILE A 421 39.46 14.24 18.33
N HIS A 422 40.35 13.27 18.54
CA HIS A 422 40.96 12.98 19.84
C HIS A 422 41.82 14.16 20.35
N SER A 423 42.64 14.77 19.49
CA SER A 423 43.44 15.96 19.82
C SER A 423 42.58 17.18 20.19
N CYS A 424 41.43 17.35 19.53
CA CYS A 424 40.40 18.34 19.88
C CYS A 424 39.56 17.94 21.11
N ARG A 425 39.95 16.88 21.84
CA ARG A 425 39.31 16.31 23.04
C ARG A 425 37.88 15.82 22.85
N GLY A 426 37.39 15.64 21.61
CA GLY A 426 36.02 15.19 21.33
C GLY A 426 34.86 16.12 21.74
N HIS A 427 35.14 17.34 22.21
CA HIS A 427 34.12 18.30 22.68
C HIS A 427 33.49 19.14 21.56
N TRP A 428 33.61 18.73 20.30
CA TRP A 428 33.21 19.53 19.13
C TRP A 428 32.49 18.70 18.08
N GLY A 429 31.58 19.34 17.33
CA GLY A 429 31.02 18.77 16.10
C GLY A 429 32.03 18.79 14.94
N LEU A 430 31.76 17.96 13.92
CA LEU A 430 32.73 17.53 12.90
C LEU A 430 33.46 18.67 12.15
N ASN A 431 32.83 19.84 12.00
CA ASN A 431 33.42 20.99 11.32
C ASN A 431 34.76 21.42 11.94
N MET A 432 34.90 21.40 13.28
CA MET A 432 36.10 21.93 13.95
C MET A 432 37.36 21.08 13.66
N PRO A 433 37.38 19.74 13.86
CA PRO A 433 38.50 18.90 13.43
C PRO A 433 38.79 18.98 11.93
N ILE A 434 37.76 19.11 11.08
CA ILE A 434 37.93 19.23 9.62
C ILE A 434 38.60 20.56 9.25
N ASP A 435 38.19 21.67 9.85
CA ASP A 435 38.81 22.98 9.59
C ASP A 435 40.26 23.03 10.08
N VAL A 436 40.58 22.34 11.19
CA VAL A 436 41.97 22.13 11.65
C VAL A 436 42.76 21.31 10.63
N LEU A 437 42.29 20.14 10.22
CA LEU A 437 42.95 19.30 9.20
C LEU A 437 43.15 20.06 7.87
N ARG A 438 42.20 20.88 7.44
CA ARG A 438 42.30 21.69 6.23
C ARG A 438 43.15 22.96 6.39
N GLY A 439 43.67 23.22 7.59
CA GLY A 439 44.62 24.30 7.86
C GLY A 439 43.98 25.68 8.03
N SER A 440 42.70 25.73 8.42
CA SER A 440 41.94 26.96 8.62
C SER A 440 42.54 27.83 9.74
N ARG A 441 42.44 29.15 9.56
CA ARG A 441 42.83 30.17 10.56
C ARG A 441 41.63 30.98 11.06
N ALA A 442 40.44 30.36 11.07
CA ALA A 442 39.25 30.98 11.65
C ALA A 442 39.48 31.39 13.11
N LYS A 443 38.94 32.55 13.53
CA LYS A 443 39.17 33.15 14.86
C LYS A 443 39.00 32.14 16.02
N LYS A 444 38.00 31.26 15.92
CA LYS A 444 37.69 30.23 16.92
C LYS A 444 38.79 29.16 17.07
N ILE A 445 39.52 28.82 16.01
CA ILE A 445 40.65 27.87 16.02
C ILE A 445 41.86 28.48 16.73
N LEU A 446 42.18 29.73 16.39
CA LEU A 446 43.29 30.49 16.98
C LEU A 446 43.07 30.72 18.49
N GLN A 447 41.84 31.00 18.90
CA GLN A 447 41.46 31.18 20.31
C GLN A 447 41.70 29.92 21.17
N VAL A 448 41.53 28.72 20.60
CA VAL A 448 41.81 27.44 21.29
C VAL A 448 43.19 26.86 20.95
N GLN A 449 44.02 27.61 20.21
CA GLN A 449 45.36 27.24 19.77
C GLN A 449 45.46 25.95 18.95
N PHE A 450 44.38 25.53 18.28
CA PHE A 450 44.37 24.33 17.43
C PHE A 450 45.16 24.49 16.12
N ASP A 451 45.59 25.71 15.79
CA ASP A 451 46.58 26.02 14.75
C ASP A 451 47.98 25.48 15.07
N LYS A 452 48.27 25.17 16.34
CA LYS A 452 49.54 24.60 16.80
C LYS A 452 49.56 23.07 16.86
N LEU A 453 48.45 22.40 16.53
CA LEU A 453 48.40 20.94 16.53
C LEU A 453 49.24 20.39 15.35
N PRO A 454 50.03 19.31 15.54
CA PRO A 454 50.81 18.70 14.45
C PRO A 454 49.98 18.23 13.24
N LEU A 455 48.67 18.10 13.41
CA LEU A 455 47.72 17.70 12.38
C LEU A 455 47.16 18.89 11.56
N HIS A 456 47.49 20.14 11.93
CA HIS A 456 46.97 21.33 11.26
C HIS A 456 47.43 21.40 9.80
N GLY A 457 46.48 21.43 8.87
CA GLY A 457 46.77 21.52 7.44
C GLY A 457 47.21 20.23 6.75
N LEU A 458 47.30 19.08 7.43
CA LEU A 458 47.66 17.80 6.79
C LEU A 458 46.57 17.25 5.84
N GLY A 459 45.32 17.69 6.02
CA GLY A 459 44.16 17.27 5.21
C GLY A 459 43.75 18.24 4.10
N LYS A 460 44.61 19.19 3.71
CA LYS A 460 44.33 20.21 2.67
C LYS A 460 43.90 19.63 1.31
N ASN A 461 44.37 18.42 0.99
CA ASN A 461 44.16 17.77 -0.31
C ASN A 461 42.68 17.43 -0.61
N TYR A 462 41.81 17.43 0.41
CA TYR A 462 40.38 17.12 0.25
C TYR A 462 39.46 18.30 0.69
N PRO A 463 38.32 18.50 0.02
CA PRO A 463 37.35 19.52 0.40
C PRO A 463 36.63 19.16 1.71
N ALA A 464 35.98 20.15 2.34
CA ALA A 464 35.33 19.94 3.65
C ALA A 464 34.22 18.87 3.60
N ASN A 465 33.47 18.77 2.49
CA ASN A 465 32.40 17.78 2.35
C ASN A 465 32.93 16.35 2.26
N TRP A 466 34.04 16.13 1.53
CA TRP A 466 34.74 14.86 1.48
C TRP A 466 35.15 14.37 2.89
N TRP A 467 35.75 15.26 3.69
CA TRP A 467 36.09 14.94 5.08
C TRP A 467 34.85 14.66 5.96
N LYS A 468 33.73 15.36 5.71
CA LYS A 468 32.45 15.07 6.37
C LYS A 468 31.87 13.71 5.95
N ALA A 469 32.07 13.30 4.70
CA ALA A 469 31.65 11.99 4.22
C ALA A 469 32.44 10.86 4.89
N LEU A 470 33.77 10.99 4.97
CA LEU A 470 34.62 10.06 5.72
C LEU A 470 34.22 10.00 7.20
N GLY A 471 34.01 11.14 7.85
CA GLY A 471 33.58 11.17 9.25
C GLY A 471 32.24 10.47 9.49
N HIS A 472 31.26 10.66 8.61
CA HIS A 472 29.96 9.95 8.71
C HIS A 472 30.11 8.44 8.45
N GLN A 473 31.00 8.01 7.53
CA GLN A 473 31.32 6.59 7.37
C GLN A 473 31.99 5.99 8.63
N LEU A 474 32.88 6.72 9.29
CA LEU A 474 33.49 6.26 10.54
C LEU A 474 32.50 6.22 11.72
N ILE A 475 31.49 7.09 11.75
CA ILE A 475 30.36 6.98 12.70
C ILE A 475 29.53 5.73 12.39
N PHE A 476 29.16 5.53 11.12
CA PHE A 476 28.36 4.37 10.68
C PHE A 476 29.05 3.03 10.96
N GLN A 477 30.36 2.96 10.72
CA GLN A 477 31.22 1.80 11.02
C GLN A 477 31.60 1.69 12.51
N GLY A 478 31.08 2.59 13.37
CA GLY A 478 31.25 2.54 14.82
C GLY A 478 32.63 2.90 15.35
N TYR A 479 33.52 3.51 14.55
CA TYR A 479 34.83 4.01 14.98
C TYR A 479 34.75 5.40 15.65
N LEU A 480 33.77 6.22 15.24
CA LEU A 480 33.40 7.47 15.89
C LEU A 480 32.05 7.33 16.59
N LYS A 481 31.82 8.16 17.61
CA LYS A 481 30.53 8.28 18.32
C LYS A 481 30.08 9.73 18.32
N GLU A 482 28.87 9.98 17.84
CA GLU A 482 28.18 11.25 18.04
C GLU A 482 27.50 11.25 19.42
N ILE A 483 27.59 12.37 20.13
CA ILE A 483 26.95 12.60 21.43
C ILE A 483 26.11 13.88 21.29
N VAL A 484 24.82 13.76 21.58
CA VAL A 484 23.88 14.88 21.54
C VAL A 484 23.63 15.36 22.96
N SER A 485 23.92 16.64 23.24
CA SER A 485 23.64 17.30 24.51
C SER A 485 22.78 18.53 24.25
N ASP A 486 21.50 18.44 24.63
CA ASP A 486 20.43 19.37 24.23
C ASP A 486 20.41 19.65 22.73
N THR A 487 20.97 20.78 22.28
CA THR A 487 21.04 21.23 20.88
C THR A 487 22.44 21.06 20.26
N TYR A 488 23.46 20.68 21.04
CA TYR A 488 24.83 20.55 20.56
C TYR A 488 25.22 19.09 20.29
N ARG A 489 25.52 18.81 19.02
CA ARG A 489 26.16 17.57 18.55
C ARG A 489 27.68 17.66 18.69
N THR A 490 28.27 16.84 19.55
CA THR A 490 29.72 16.65 19.68
C THR A 490 30.11 15.26 19.17
N ILE A 491 31.37 15.09 18.77
CA ILE A 491 31.87 13.81 18.21
C ILE A 491 33.14 13.41 18.94
N SER A 492 33.12 12.21 19.51
CA SER A 492 34.27 11.55 20.12
C SER A 492 34.71 10.34 19.31
N VAL A 493 35.92 9.86 19.59
CA VAL A 493 36.35 8.53 19.13
C VAL A 493 35.63 7.47 19.99
N SER A 494 35.23 6.35 19.39
CA SER A 494 34.67 5.21 20.14
C SER A 494 35.79 4.28 20.63
N SER A 495 35.48 3.32 21.50
CA SER A 495 36.46 2.28 21.89
C SER A 495 37.03 1.51 20.68
N LYS A 496 36.25 1.31 19.62
CA LYS A 496 36.72 0.71 18.35
C LYS A 496 37.69 1.64 17.59
N GLY A 497 37.43 2.95 17.61
CA GLY A 497 38.34 3.95 17.08
C GLY A 497 39.62 4.12 17.90
N GLU A 498 39.53 4.00 19.24
CA GLU A 498 40.70 4.04 20.13
C GLU A 498 41.58 2.80 19.93
N GLN A 499 41.00 1.61 19.74
CA GLN A 499 41.73 0.40 19.34
C GLN A 499 42.44 0.59 17.98
N PHE A 500 41.79 1.22 17.01
CA PHE A 500 42.39 1.56 15.70
C PHE A 500 43.55 2.56 15.84
N LEU A 501 43.39 3.61 16.63
CA LEU A 501 44.45 4.58 16.90
C LEU A 501 45.63 3.95 17.66
N ALA A 502 45.38 3.10 18.66
CA ALA A 502 46.42 2.42 19.45
C ALA A 502 47.18 1.34 18.66
N SER A 503 46.57 0.76 17.63
CA SER A 503 47.23 -0.16 16.69
C SER A 503 47.91 0.54 15.51
N SER A 504 47.71 1.86 15.37
CA SER A 504 48.40 2.68 14.37
C SER A 504 49.77 3.15 14.84
N ARG A 505 50.72 3.21 13.90
CA ARG A 505 52.09 3.70 14.06
C ARG A 505 52.38 4.74 12.96
N PRO A 506 53.47 5.53 13.06
CA PRO A 506 53.86 6.47 12.00
C PRO A 506 54.00 5.78 10.63
N ASP A 507 54.67 4.62 10.60
CA ASP A 507 55.03 3.90 9.37
C ASP A 507 53.99 2.85 8.94
N TYR A 508 52.95 2.60 9.76
CA TYR A 508 51.94 1.58 9.51
C TYR A 508 50.60 1.97 10.13
N GLN A 509 49.54 1.99 9.32
CA GLN A 509 48.16 2.09 9.79
C GLN A 509 47.45 0.75 9.49
N PRO A 510 46.62 0.21 10.39
CA PRO A 510 45.88 -1.03 10.11
C PRO A 510 44.94 -0.83 8.91
N PRO A 511 44.86 -1.75 7.93
CA PRO A 511 44.01 -1.59 6.75
C PRO A 511 42.54 -1.33 7.12
N LEU A 512 41.98 -0.24 6.59
CA LEU A 512 40.60 0.18 6.82
C LEU A 512 39.94 0.42 5.47
N VAL A 513 39.54 -0.68 4.85
CA VAL A 513 38.75 -0.68 3.61
C VAL A 513 37.36 -0.11 3.92
N LEU A 514 36.99 0.97 3.23
CA LEU A 514 35.67 1.58 3.31
C LEU A 514 35.01 1.62 1.93
N THR A 515 33.69 1.41 1.88
CA THR A 515 32.89 1.77 0.70
C THR A 515 32.89 3.30 0.56
N LEU A 516 33.40 3.83 -0.56
CA LEU A 516 33.35 5.26 -0.84
C LEU A 516 31.90 5.72 -1.10
N THR A 517 31.56 6.92 -0.63
CA THR A 517 30.28 7.59 -0.98
C THR A 517 30.47 8.46 -2.21
N SER A 518 29.38 8.92 -2.84
CA SER A 518 29.43 9.87 -3.96
C SER A 518 30.08 11.22 -3.61
N GLU A 519 30.13 11.60 -2.31
CA GLU A 519 30.89 12.77 -1.84
C GLU A 519 32.41 12.51 -1.70
N MET A 520 32.84 11.24 -1.79
CA MET A 520 34.24 10.82 -1.67
C MET A 520 34.91 10.49 -3.02
N LEU A 521 34.11 10.37 -4.08
CA LEU A 521 34.55 10.13 -5.46
C LEU A 521 34.81 11.47 -6.19
N GLY A 522 35.79 11.49 -7.08
CA GLY A 522 36.09 12.66 -7.92
C GLY A 522 35.12 12.80 -9.10
N GLU A 523 35.15 13.95 -9.78
CA GLU A 523 34.34 14.19 -10.98
C GLU A 523 34.72 13.22 -12.12
N GLU A 524 36.02 13.00 -12.34
CA GLU A 524 36.57 11.97 -13.25
C GLU A 524 36.11 10.54 -12.90
N ASP A 525 35.88 10.27 -11.62
CA ASP A 525 35.52 8.96 -11.07
C ASP A 525 34.02 8.64 -11.22
N ASN A 526 33.20 9.66 -11.51
CA ASN A 526 31.73 9.56 -11.67
C ASN A 526 31.29 9.43 -13.14
N GLY A 527 32.14 9.76 -14.13
CA GLY A 527 31.76 9.93 -15.54
C GLY A 527 30.99 8.75 -16.17
N ASN A 528 31.41 7.51 -15.92
CA ASN A 528 30.73 6.32 -16.50
C ASN A 528 29.37 6.00 -15.85
N THR A 529 29.00 6.63 -14.74
CA THR A 529 27.84 6.20 -13.92
C THR A 529 26.49 6.66 -14.47
N GLN A 530 26.45 7.62 -15.40
CA GLN A 530 25.20 8.18 -15.94
C GLN A 530 24.59 7.40 -17.12
N GLU A 531 25.33 6.46 -17.73
CA GLU A 531 24.83 5.70 -18.89
C GLU A 531 24.19 4.36 -18.48
N GLU A 532 24.81 3.59 -17.59
CA GLU A 532 24.31 2.25 -17.19
C GLU A 532 22.97 2.28 -16.42
N PHE A 533 22.60 3.42 -15.82
CA PHE A 533 21.35 3.54 -15.06
C PHE A 533 20.08 3.63 -15.93
N LYS A 534 20.20 3.89 -17.24
CA LYS A 534 19.05 4.19 -18.11
C LYS A 534 18.28 2.96 -18.62
N THR A 535 18.73 1.74 -18.31
CA THR A 535 18.26 0.51 -19.00
C THR A 535 17.65 -0.56 -18.08
N LEU A 536 17.47 -0.31 -16.77
CA LEU A 536 17.03 -1.32 -15.79
C LEU A 536 15.89 -0.87 -14.85
N SER A 537 14.77 -0.39 -15.41
CA SER A 537 13.47 -0.29 -14.70
C SER A 537 12.51 -1.46 -14.99
N THR A 538 12.71 -2.19 -16.10
CA THR A 538 11.91 -3.37 -16.48
C THR A 538 12.52 -4.66 -15.93
N SER A 539 12.07 -5.12 -14.76
CA SER A 539 12.26 -6.53 -14.36
C SER A 539 11.42 -7.45 -15.25
N GLU A 540 11.96 -8.61 -15.60
CA GLU A 540 11.45 -9.44 -16.69
C GLU A 540 10.10 -10.11 -16.40
N SER A 541 9.07 -9.72 -17.14
CA SER A 541 7.90 -10.54 -17.51
C SER A 541 7.02 -9.81 -18.54
N GLU A 542 6.82 -10.44 -19.70
CA GLU A 542 5.92 -9.99 -20.78
C GLU A 542 6.21 -8.58 -21.32
N ARG A 543 7.33 -8.38 -22.04
CA ARG A 543 7.47 -7.20 -22.90
C ARG A 543 6.39 -7.25 -23.99
N PHE A 544 5.59 -6.18 -24.10
CA PHE A 544 4.69 -6.00 -25.23
C PHE A 544 5.46 -6.01 -26.57
N SER A 545 4.85 -6.52 -27.63
CA SER A 545 5.24 -6.10 -28.99
C SER A 545 4.90 -4.63 -29.23
N GLU A 546 5.52 -4.00 -30.23
CA GLU A 546 5.33 -2.57 -30.51
C GLU A 546 3.83 -2.21 -30.72
N ALA A 547 3.11 -3.02 -31.50
CA ALA A 547 1.68 -2.86 -31.74
C ALA A 547 0.84 -3.04 -30.46
N GLU A 548 1.24 -3.90 -29.53
CA GLU A 548 0.53 -4.07 -28.25
C GLU A 548 0.82 -2.93 -27.27
N GLY A 549 2.02 -2.33 -27.33
CA GLY A 549 2.35 -1.10 -26.62
C GLY A 549 1.52 0.09 -27.12
N GLN A 550 1.36 0.21 -28.44
CA GLN A 550 0.47 1.19 -29.07
C GLN A 550 -1.00 0.95 -28.65
N LEU A 551 -1.49 -0.30 -28.72
CA LEU A 551 -2.84 -0.66 -28.27
C LEU A 551 -3.06 -0.32 -26.79
N TYR A 552 -2.09 -0.63 -25.92
CA TYR A 552 -2.15 -0.30 -24.50
C TYR A 552 -2.29 1.20 -24.27
N GLN A 553 -1.48 2.03 -24.94
CA GLN A 553 -1.56 3.48 -24.82
C GLN A 553 -2.91 4.03 -25.31
N MET A 554 -3.40 3.56 -26.46
CA MET A 554 -4.71 3.96 -26.98
C MET A 554 -5.87 3.54 -26.06
N LEU A 555 -5.75 2.40 -25.37
CA LEU A 555 -6.74 1.97 -24.36
C LEU A 555 -6.68 2.81 -23.07
N LEU A 556 -5.52 3.33 -22.67
CA LEU A 556 -5.41 4.30 -21.57
C LEU A 556 -6.12 5.61 -21.93
N GLU A 557 -5.96 6.10 -23.16
CA GLU A 557 -6.66 7.29 -23.66
C GLU A 557 -8.19 7.11 -23.72
N GLU A 558 -8.69 6.00 -24.26
CA GLU A 558 -10.13 5.75 -24.31
C GLU A 558 -10.74 5.59 -22.90
N ARG A 559 -10.01 4.96 -21.97
CA ARG A 559 -10.37 4.96 -20.54
C ARG A 559 -10.42 6.38 -19.97
N LEU A 560 -9.49 7.26 -20.33
CA LEU A 560 -9.48 8.67 -19.89
C LEU A 560 -10.66 9.46 -20.48
N LYS A 561 -10.96 9.28 -21.78
CA LYS A 561 -12.13 9.89 -22.45
C LYS A 561 -13.45 9.47 -21.79
N LEU A 562 -13.58 8.17 -21.46
CA LEU A 562 -14.73 7.63 -20.71
C LEU A 562 -14.79 8.14 -19.26
N ALA A 563 -13.66 8.24 -18.56
CA ALA A 563 -13.61 8.75 -17.20
C ALA A 563 -14.04 10.22 -17.12
N ARG A 564 -13.59 11.04 -18.08
CA ARG A 564 -13.99 12.45 -18.23
C ARG A 564 -15.49 12.60 -18.47
N SER A 565 -16.10 11.81 -19.37
CA SER A 565 -17.56 11.89 -19.63
C SER A 565 -18.43 11.40 -18.47
N VAL A 566 -17.91 10.50 -17.62
CA VAL A 566 -18.55 10.03 -16.38
C VAL A 566 -18.28 10.94 -15.17
N GLY A 567 -17.30 11.85 -15.26
CA GLY A 567 -16.89 12.74 -14.17
C GLY A 567 -16.09 12.04 -13.05
N THR A 568 -15.37 10.97 -13.37
CA THR A 568 -14.65 10.10 -12.41
C THR A 568 -13.16 9.99 -12.76
N ALA A 569 -12.34 9.41 -11.88
CA ALA A 569 -10.94 9.12 -12.19
C ALA A 569 -10.79 7.87 -13.09
N PRO A 570 -9.82 7.82 -14.03
CA PRO A 570 -9.60 6.66 -14.91
C PRO A 570 -9.38 5.34 -14.15
N TYR A 571 -8.56 5.37 -13.11
CA TYR A 571 -8.27 4.20 -12.27
C TYR A 571 -9.49 3.69 -11.47
N ALA A 572 -10.53 4.52 -11.28
CA ALA A 572 -11.76 4.12 -10.60
C ALA A 572 -12.66 3.24 -11.49
N LEU A 573 -12.53 3.33 -12.82
CA LEU A 573 -13.19 2.42 -13.76
C LEU A 573 -12.48 1.06 -13.77
N CYS A 574 -11.17 1.07 -14.06
CA CYS A 574 -10.26 -0.07 -13.95
C CYS A 574 -8.80 0.40 -13.86
N GLY A 575 -7.95 -0.39 -13.19
CA GLY A 575 -6.52 -0.04 -13.00
C GLY A 575 -5.66 -0.28 -14.25
N ASP A 576 -4.48 0.34 -14.27
CA ASP A 576 -3.54 0.29 -15.41
C ASP A 576 -3.08 -1.16 -15.67
N GLN A 577 -2.88 -1.96 -14.62
CA GLN A 577 -2.60 -3.41 -14.74
C GLN A 577 -3.77 -4.18 -15.41
N THR A 578 -5.01 -3.75 -15.22
CA THR A 578 -6.18 -4.34 -15.89
C THR A 578 -6.21 -3.95 -17.37
N ILE A 579 -5.90 -2.69 -17.70
CA ILE A 579 -5.74 -2.25 -19.10
C ILE A 579 -4.59 -3.01 -19.79
N ARG A 580 -3.47 -3.28 -19.10
CA ARG A 580 -2.39 -4.13 -19.61
C ARG A 580 -2.89 -5.52 -19.98
N LYS A 581 -3.63 -6.17 -19.07
CA LYS A 581 -4.24 -7.49 -19.32
C LYS A 581 -5.29 -7.47 -20.44
N ILE A 582 -6.04 -6.37 -20.61
CA ILE A 582 -6.97 -6.17 -21.74
C ILE A 582 -6.22 -6.05 -23.08
N ALA A 583 -5.11 -5.30 -23.14
CA ALA A 583 -4.29 -5.14 -24.34
C ALA A 583 -3.63 -6.45 -24.80
N LEU A 584 -3.27 -7.33 -23.85
CA LEU A 584 -2.77 -8.69 -24.13
C LEU A 584 -3.91 -9.64 -24.56
N ALA A 585 -4.99 -9.73 -23.78
CA ALA A 585 -6.05 -10.73 -24.00
C ALA A 585 -7.02 -10.40 -25.16
N ARG A 586 -7.07 -9.12 -25.58
CA ARG A 586 -7.88 -8.57 -26.69
C ARG A 586 -9.29 -9.17 -26.80
N PRO A 587 -10.09 -9.13 -25.71
CA PRO A 587 -11.35 -9.88 -25.62
C PRO A 587 -12.38 -9.44 -26.67
N SER A 588 -12.97 -10.39 -27.38
CA SER A 588 -14.08 -10.18 -28.32
C SER A 588 -15.47 -10.16 -27.66
N THR A 589 -15.61 -10.74 -26.45
CA THR A 589 -16.90 -10.91 -25.77
C THR A 589 -16.88 -10.43 -24.32
N LYS A 590 -18.07 -10.09 -23.79
CA LYS A 590 -18.26 -9.71 -22.38
C LYS A 590 -17.81 -10.81 -21.41
N ALA A 591 -17.97 -12.08 -21.77
CA ALA A 591 -17.51 -13.21 -20.97
C ALA A 591 -15.97 -13.26 -20.89
N ARG A 592 -15.26 -13.00 -22.00
CA ARG A 592 -13.80 -12.93 -22.00
C ARG A 592 -13.29 -11.69 -21.25
N LEU A 593 -13.94 -10.54 -21.42
CA LEU A 593 -13.64 -9.32 -20.65
C LEU A 593 -13.82 -9.53 -19.13
N ALA A 594 -14.89 -10.21 -18.71
CA ALA A 594 -15.18 -10.51 -17.30
C ALA A 594 -14.22 -11.51 -16.64
N ASN A 595 -13.46 -12.29 -17.43
CA ASN A 595 -12.42 -13.19 -16.91
C ASN A 595 -11.08 -12.47 -16.67
N ILE A 596 -10.95 -11.18 -17.02
CA ILE A 596 -9.71 -10.43 -16.84
C ILE A 596 -9.62 -9.89 -15.41
N ASP A 597 -8.58 -10.30 -14.69
CA ASP A 597 -8.36 -9.91 -13.30
C ASP A 597 -8.25 -8.37 -13.13
N GLY A 598 -9.10 -7.84 -12.24
CA GLY A 598 -9.38 -6.42 -12.02
C GLY A 598 -10.61 -5.86 -12.78
N VAL A 599 -11.21 -6.62 -13.71
CA VAL A 599 -12.51 -6.28 -14.30
C VAL A 599 -13.63 -6.70 -13.35
N ASN A 600 -14.33 -5.71 -12.77
CA ASN A 600 -15.48 -5.95 -11.89
C ASN A 600 -16.81 -6.05 -12.68
N GLN A 601 -17.84 -6.62 -12.08
CA GLN A 601 -19.12 -6.87 -12.76
C GLN A 601 -19.84 -5.57 -13.18
N HIS A 602 -19.72 -4.48 -12.40
CA HIS A 602 -20.34 -3.19 -12.75
C HIS A 602 -19.69 -2.58 -14.00
N LEU A 603 -18.37 -2.70 -14.15
CA LEU A 603 -17.64 -2.31 -15.37
C LEU A 603 -18.14 -3.06 -16.61
N VAL A 604 -18.29 -4.40 -16.53
CA VAL A 604 -18.79 -5.22 -17.65
C VAL A 604 -20.23 -4.86 -18.03
N THR A 605 -21.11 -4.72 -17.04
CA THR A 605 -22.53 -4.44 -17.27
C THR A 605 -22.76 -3.02 -17.81
N ARG A 606 -21.98 -2.03 -17.38
CA ARG A 606 -22.21 -0.60 -17.68
C ARG A 606 -21.37 -0.06 -18.85
N TYR A 607 -20.19 -0.61 -19.07
CA TYR A 607 -19.20 -0.10 -20.03
C TYR A 607 -18.64 -1.17 -20.98
N GLY A 608 -19.01 -2.45 -20.79
CA GLY A 608 -18.44 -3.57 -21.55
C GLY A 608 -18.59 -3.45 -23.06
N ASP A 609 -19.76 -3.02 -23.57
CA ASP A 609 -19.98 -2.87 -25.02
C ASP A 609 -19.05 -1.82 -25.64
N HIS A 610 -18.84 -0.70 -24.95
CA HIS A 610 -17.92 0.36 -25.40
C HIS A 610 -16.47 -0.14 -25.42
N PHE A 611 -16.01 -0.82 -24.36
CA PHE A 611 -14.68 -1.43 -24.33
C PHE A 611 -14.48 -2.44 -25.48
N LEU A 612 -15.45 -3.33 -25.74
CA LEU A 612 -15.34 -4.32 -26.81
C LEU A 612 -15.30 -3.67 -28.20
N GLN A 613 -16.13 -2.66 -28.47
CA GLN A 613 -16.10 -1.90 -29.73
C GLN A 613 -14.76 -1.18 -29.94
N VAL A 614 -14.21 -0.57 -28.88
CA VAL A 614 -12.89 0.08 -28.89
C VAL A 614 -11.79 -0.95 -29.15
N ILE A 615 -11.74 -2.05 -28.40
CA ILE A 615 -10.75 -3.12 -28.55
C ILE A 615 -10.79 -3.71 -29.95
N GLN A 616 -11.97 -3.97 -30.51
CA GLN A 616 -12.14 -4.47 -31.87
C GLN A 616 -11.58 -3.48 -32.90
N LYS A 617 -12.00 -2.21 -32.83
CA LYS A 617 -11.56 -1.16 -33.78
C LYS A 617 -10.05 -0.92 -33.72
N LEU A 618 -9.47 -0.83 -32.51
CA LEU A 618 -8.04 -0.59 -32.32
C LEU A 618 -7.20 -1.81 -32.74
N SER A 619 -7.61 -3.02 -32.38
CA SER A 619 -6.90 -4.25 -32.79
C SER A 619 -6.92 -4.41 -34.32
N GLN A 620 -8.05 -4.13 -34.98
CA GLN A 620 -8.13 -4.11 -36.45
C GLN A 620 -7.19 -3.08 -37.08
N GLY A 621 -7.14 -1.85 -36.54
CA GLY A 621 -6.23 -0.81 -37.03
C GLY A 621 -4.73 -1.13 -36.86
N LEU A 622 -4.40 -1.98 -35.89
CA LEU A 622 -3.04 -2.42 -35.59
C LEU A 622 -2.71 -3.84 -36.11
N ASN A 623 -3.59 -4.43 -36.94
CA ASN A 623 -3.49 -5.81 -37.44
C ASN A 623 -3.33 -6.90 -36.36
N LEU A 624 -3.83 -6.64 -35.15
CA LEU A 624 -3.77 -7.57 -34.02
C LEU A 624 -4.99 -8.52 -34.01
N SER A 625 -4.71 -9.81 -33.82
CA SER A 625 -5.72 -10.83 -33.58
C SER A 625 -6.50 -10.58 -32.30
N LEU A 626 -7.83 -10.68 -32.35
CA LEU A 626 -8.63 -10.75 -31.12
C LEU A 626 -8.39 -12.09 -30.39
N ASP A 627 -8.76 -12.10 -29.12
CA ASP A 627 -8.79 -13.28 -28.26
C ASP A 627 -7.44 -13.99 -28.03
N GLY A 628 -6.32 -13.30 -28.27
CA GLY A 628 -4.97 -13.80 -27.97
C GLY A 628 -4.51 -14.95 -28.87
N LYS A 629 -5.18 -15.19 -30.01
CA LYS A 629 -4.72 -16.20 -30.98
C LYS A 629 -3.36 -15.80 -31.55
N ALA A 630 -2.37 -16.66 -31.43
CA ALA A 630 -1.01 -16.40 -31.91
C ALA A 630 -1.00 -16.05 -33.40
N THR A 631 -0.43 -14.90 -33.76
CA THR A 631 -0.25 -14.49 -35.15
C THR A 631 0.93 -15.26 -35.74
N SER A 632 0.67 -16.44 -36.31
CA SER A 632 1.65 -17.18 -37.11
C SER A 632 2.05 -16.33 -38.32
N GLN A 633 3.19 -15.65 -38.23
CA GLN A 633 3.72 -14.84 -39.32
C GLN A 633 4.08 -15.73 -40.50
N THR A 634 3.28 -15.67 -41.56
CA THR A 634 3.57 -16.36 -42.83
C THR A 634 4.77 -15.72 -43.50
N ILE A 635 5.93 -16.36 -43.39
CA ILE A 635 7.09 -16.06 -44.25
C ILE A 635 6.70 -16.44 -45.68
N GLU A 636 6.65 -15.45 -46.58
CA GLU A 636 6.38 -15.72 -48.00
C GLU A 636 7.53 -16.45 -48.69
N GLY A 637 7.20 -17.28 -49.68
CA GLY A 637 8.04 -17.40 -50.86
C GLY A 637 8.92 -18.65 -51.04
N ARG A 638 8.32 -19.84 -51.14
CA ARG A 638 8.82 -20.81 -52.14
C ARG A 638 7.69 -21.62 -52.80
N LYS A 639 7.78 -21.71 -54.14
CA LYS A 639 6.72 -22.20 -55.03
C LYS A 639 6.72 -23.73 -55.14
N VAL A 640 5.54 -24.34 -55.06
CA VAL A 640 5.13 -25.49 -55.89
C VAL A 640 3.66 -25.26 -56.29
N SER A 641 3.26 -25.68 -57.50
CA SER A 641 1.94 -25.44 -58.10
C SER A 641 1.12 -26.75 -58.21
N PRO A 642 -0.21 -26.69 -58.47
CA PRO A 642 -1.15 -27.69 -57.93
C PRO A 642 -1.55 -28.83 -58.88
N ILE A 643 -2.19 -29.86 -58.33
CA ILE A 643 -3.04 -30.83 -59.05
C ILE A 643 -4.43 -30.87 -58.41
N THR A 644 -5.47 -31.08 -59.23
CA THR A 644 -6.87 -30.73 -58.93
C THR A 644 -7.82 -31.93 -58.99
N LYS A 645 -8.83 -31.96 -58.09
CA LYS A 645 -10.23 -32.48 -58.25
C LYS A 645 -10.94 -32.29 -56.89
N LYS A 646 -12.07 -31.58 -56.74
CA LYS A 646 -13.46 -31.89 -57.16
C LYS A 646 -13.87 -33.31 -56.73
N THR A 647 -14.95 -33.49 -55.96
CA THR A 647 -16.34 -33.37 -56.47
C THR A 647 -17.37 -33.05 -55.37
N LYS A 648 -18.59 -32.69 -55.80
CA LYS A 648 -19.74 -32.14 -55.06
C LYS A 648 -20.33 -33.04 -53.96
N LEU A 649 -21.01 -32.41 -53.00
CA LEU A 649 -22.12 -32.99 -52.22
C LEU A 649 -23.25 -33.49 -53.15
N THR A 650 -23.94 -34.56 -52.73
CA THR A 650 -25.32 -34.88 -53.16
C THR A 650 -26.10 -35.47 -51.98
N SER A 651 -27.42 -35.30 -51.94
CA SER A 651 -28.25 -35.43 -50.73
C SER A 651 -29.24 -36.60 -50.72
N VAL A 652 -29.31 -37.35 -49.62
CA VAL A 652 -30.41 -38.23 -49.21
C VAL A 652 -30.48 -38.11 -47.67
N LYS A 653 -31.49 -37.51 -47.02
CA LYS A 653 -32.96 -37.76 -46.92
C LYS A 653 -33.30 -38.83 -45.87
N LEU A 654 -34.02 -38.41 -44.82
CA LEU A 654 -34.41 -39.24 -43.66
C LEU A 654 -35.31 -40.43 -44.04
N ILE A 655 -35.13 -41.55 -43.32
CA ILE A 655 -36.18 -42.54 -43.01
C ILE A 655 -36.09 -42.85 -41.51
N SER A 656 -37.24 -43.03 -40.88
CA SER A 656 -37.42 -43.22 -39.44
C SER A 656 -37.86 -44.63 -39.09
N THR A 657 -37.41 -45.16 -37.95
CA THR A 657 -38.08 -46.24 -37.21
C THR A 657 -37.95 -46.01 -35.71
N GLU A 658 -38.94 -46.46 -34.95
CA GLU A 658 -39.14 -46.11 -33.53
C GLU A 658 -38.77 -47.27 -32.57
N LEU A 659 -38.95 -46.99 -31.26
CA LEU A 659 -39.04 -47.93 -30.13
C LEU A 659 -37.68 -48.46 -29.61
N THR A 660 -37.51 -48.73 -28.30
CA THR A 660 -38.45 -48.70 -27.16
C THR A 660 -38.02 -47.74 -26.04
N SER A 661 -38.96 -47.42 -25.14
CA SER A 661 -38.69 -46.60 -23.95
C SER A 661 -38.44 -47.46 -22.70
N THR A 662 -37.37 -47.14 -21.96
CA THR A 662 -37.09 -47.74 -20.64
C THR A 662 -36.82 -46.63 -19.63
N LYS A 663 -37.64 -46.55 -18.58
CA LYS A 663 -37.48 -45.53 -17.52
C LYS A 663 -36.28 -45.89 -16.62
N LEU A 664 -35.24 -45.06 -16.65
CA LEU A 664 -34.21 -45.03 -15.62
C LEU A 664 -34.42 -43.80 -14.71
N THR A 665 -34.19 -43.99 -13.41
CA THR A 665 -34.65 -43.08 -12.35
C THR A 665 -33.67 -41.93 -12.10
N SER A 666 -33.92 -40.77 -12.70
CA SER A 666 -33.12 -39.55 -12.49
C SER A 666 -33.30 -38.98 -11.07
N SER A 667 -32.40 -39.30 -10.14
CA SER A 667 -32.46 -38.83 -8.74
C SER A 667 -31.16 -38.21 -8.18
N ARG A 668 -30.12 -38.04 -9.00
CA ARG A 668 -28.81 -37.51 -8.57
C ARG A 668 -28.25 -36.33 -9.38
N LEU A 669 -28.47 -36.29 -10.69
CA LEU A 669 -28.06 -35.16 -11.53
C LEU A 669 -28.97 -33.94 -11.32
N THR A 670 -28.37 -32.74 -11.28
CA THR A 670 -29.14 -31.48 -11.21
C THR A 670 -29.77 -31.15 -12.57
N PRO A 671 -30.87 -30.37 -12.63
CA PRO A 671 -31.54 -30.05 -13.89
C PRO A 671 -30.62 -29.45 -14.96
N ALA A 672 -29.65 -28.60 -14.57
CA ALA A 672 -28.70 -27.98 -15.49
C ALA A 672 -27.66 -28.97 -16.06
N LYS A 673 -27.33 -30.06 -15.33
CA LYS A 673 -26.46 -31.15 -15.82
C LYS A 673 -27.22 -32.02 -16.81
N LEU A 674 -28.44 -32.42 -16.47
CA LEU A 674 -29.32 -33.18 -17.36
C LEU A 674 -29.64 -32.41 -18.64
N GLU A 675 -29.92 -31.10 -18.56
CA GLU A 675 -30.11 -30.23 -19.72
C GLU A 675 -28.83 -30.15 -20.58
N ALA A 676 -27.64 -30.01 -19.98
CA ALA A 676 -26.39 -29.97 -20.73
C ALA A 676 -26.10 -31.31 -21.44
N TRP A 677 -26.38 -32.44 -20.80
CA TRP A 677 -26.29 -33.78 -21.40
C TRP A 677 -27.28 -33.94 -22.56
N LYS A 678 -28.54 -33.53 -22.40
CA LYS A 678 -29.53 -33.55 -23.49
C LYS A 678 -29.11 -32.68 -24.68
N MET A 679 -28.66 -31.46 -24.44
CA MET A 679 -28.18 -30.57 -25.50
C MET A 679 -26.93 -31.11 -26.23
N TRP A 680 -26.18 -32.04 -25.63
CA TRP A 680 -25.02 -32.69 -26.26
C TRP A 680 -25.38 -34.01 -26.98
N HIS A 681 -26.21 -34.84 -26.35
CA HIS A 681 -26.53 -36.20 -26.79
C HIS A 681 -27.79 -36.26 -27.66
N GLU A 682 -28.85 -35.52 -27.31
CA GLU A 682 -30.12 -35.47 -28.05
C GLU A 682 -30.07 -34.41 -29.18
N ASP A 683 -29.62 -33.19 -28.89
CA ASP A 683 -29.51 -32.10 -29.89
C ASP A 683 -28.23 -32.16 -30.74
N GLY A 684 -27.24 -32.98 -30.38
CA GLY A 684 -25.96 -33.10 -31.10
C GLY A 684 -25.00 -31.90 -31.01
N ARG A 685 -25.27 -30.89 -30.16
CA ARG A 685 -24.48 -29.64 -30.11
C ARG A 685 -23.06 -29.83 -29.57
N SER A 686 -22.17 -28.91 -29.92
CA SER A 686 -20.84 -28.80 -29.34
C SER A 686 -20.85 -28.26 -27.90
N ILE A 687 -19.77 -28.55 -27.15
CA ILE A 687 -19.52 -28.00 -25.80
C ILE A 687 -19.61 -26.46 -25.80
N GLN A 688 -19.13 -25.82 -26.87
CA GLN A 688 -19.16 -24.36 -27.05
C GLN A 688 -20.59 -23.82 -27.27
N GLU A 689 -21.44 -24.51 -28.01
CA GLU A 689 -22.84 -24.10 -28.21
C GLU A 689 -23.67 -24.30 -26.94
N ILE A 690 -23.40 -25.34 -26.16
CA ILE A 690 -24.07 -25.61 -24.88
C ILE A 690 -23.66 -24.59 -23.80
N ALA A 691 -22.38 -24.18 -23.81
CA ALA A 691 -21.86 -23.11 -22.97
C ALA A 691 -22.56 -21.76 -23.24
N ASN A 692 -22.96 -21.52 -24.49
CA ASN A 692 -23.56 -20.27 -24.97
C ASN A 692 -25.08 -20.39 -25.30
N SER A 693 -25.77 -21.43 -24.81
CA SER A 693 -27.16 -21.71 -25.17
C SER A 693 -28.12 -20.58 -24.77
N PRO A 694 -28.89 -19.98 -25.70
CA PRO A 694 -29.67 -18.75 -25.46
C PRO A 694 -30.89 -18.95 -24.55
N GLY A 695 -31.22 -20.18 -24.15
CA GLY A 695 -32.27 -20.46 -23.16
C GLY A 695 -31.85 -20.20 -21.71
N ARG A 696 -30.55 -19.97 -21.44
CA ARG A 696 -29.99 -19.83 -20.08
C ARG A 696 -29.81 -18.35 -19.69
N SER A 697 -30.07 -18.05 -18.42
CA SER A 697 -29.94 -16.70 -17.84
C SER A 697 -28.49 -16.20 -17.73
N ALA A 698 -27.50 -17.09 -17.86
CA ALA A 698 -26.10 -16.77 -18.06
C ALA A 698 -25.38 -17.91 -18.81
N PRO A 699 -24.39 -17.62 -19.67
CA PRO A 699 -23.50 -18.64 -20.23
C PRO A 699 -22.58 -19.23 -19.15
N ILE A 700 -22.13 -20.47 -19.36
CA ILE A 700 -21.23 -21.19 -18.44
C ILE A 700 -19.91 -21.55 -19.14
N LYS A 701 -18.86 -21.89 -18.38
CA LYS A 701 -17.56 -22.26 -18.97
C LYS A 701 -17.67 -23.58 -19.75
N GLU A 702 -16.96 -23.68 -20.86
CA GLU A 702 -16.82 -24.93 -21.64
C GLU A 702 -16.27 -26.08 -20.77
N GLN A 703 -15.33 -25.80 -19.85
CA GLN A 703 -14.87 -26.75 -18.83
C GLN A 703 -15.98 -27.22 -17.88
N THR A 704 -16.94 -26.34 -17.53
CA THR A 704 -18.09 -26.69 -16.68
C THR A 704 -19.11 -27.52 -17.45
N VAL A 705 -19.29 -27.28 -18.75
CA VAL A 705 -20.07 -28.19 -19.63
C VAL A 705 -19.40 -29.55 -19.72
N ALA A 706 -18.08 -29.59 -19.95
CA ALA A 706 -17.31 -30.83 -20.01
C ALA A 706 -17.37 -31.62 -18.68
N ASP A 707 -17.29 -30.95 -17.53
CA ASP A 707 -17.48 -31.57 -16.22
C ASP A 707 -18.92 -32.09 -16.03
N TYR A 708 -19.94 -31.31 -16.40
CA TYR A 708 -21.34 -31.78 -16.35
C TYR A 708 -21.59 -33.01 -17.22
N LEU A 709 -20.89 -33.11 -18.36
CA LEU A 709 -20.96 -34.24 -19.28
C LEU A 709 -20.25 -35.48 -18.70
N LEU A 710 -19.05 -35.32 -18.12
CA LEU A 710 -18.35 -36.42 -17.43
C LEU A 710 -19.12 -36.92 -16.21
N GLU A 711 -19.72 -36.03 -15.42
CA GLU A 711 -20.58 -36.40 -14.29
C GLU A 711 -21.87 -37.13 -14.76
N ALA A 712 -22.43 -36.75 -15.91
CA ALA A 712 -23.57 -37.46 -16.50
C ALA A 712 -23.21 -38.90 -16.92
N ALA A 713 -22.00 -39.11 -17.44
CA ALA A 713 -21.48 -40.45 -17.76
C ALA A 713 -21.25 -41.29 -16.49
N GLN A 714 -20.71 -40.69 -15.42
CA GLN A 714 -20.47 -41.37 -14.13
C GLN A 714 -21.78 -41.77 -13.41
N GLU A 715 -22.87 -41.02 -13.61
CA GLU A 715 -24.23 -41.38 -13.15
C GLU A 715 -24.98 -42.31 -14.14
N GLY A 716 -24.29 -42.88 -15.12
CA GLY A 716 -24.80 -43.96 -15.98
C GLY A 716 -25.72 -43.54 -17.12
N LEU A 717 -25.70 -42.26 -17.53
CA LEU A 717 -26.37 -41.84 -18.78
C LEU A 717 -25.53 -42.24 -20.00
N ALA A 718 -26.20 -42.52 -21.13
CA ALA A 718 -25.55 -42.91 -22.37
C ALA A 718 -24.53 -41.84 -22.82
N PHE A 719 -23.32 -42.27 -23.18
CA PHE A 719 -22.20 -41.36 -23.40
C PHE A 719 -21.29 -41.81 -24.54
N ASP A 720 -21.13 -40.91 -25.52
CA ASP A 720 -20.27 -41.10 -26.68
C ASP A 720 -18.84 -40.66 -26.34
N TRP A 721 -18.05 -41.61 -25.84
CA TRP A 721 -16.66 -41.37 -25.44
C TRP A 721 -15.74 -41.05 -26.63
N VAL A 722 -16.08 -41.47 -27.85
CA VAL A 722 -15.31 -41.18 -29.06
C VAL A 722 -15.42 -39.70 -29.40
N ARG A 723 -16.64 -39.21 -29.64
CA ARG A 723 -16.93 -37.80 -29.93
C ARG A 723 -16.49 -36.88 -28.81
N PHE A 724 -16.66 -37.27 -27.54
CA PHE A 724 -16.17 -36.45 -26.44
C PHE A 724 -14.64 -36.34 -26.41
N SER A 725 -13.91 -37.44 -26.69
CA SER A 725 -12.45 -37.45 -26.74
C SER A 725 -11.90 -36.62 -27.90
N GLU A 726 -12.52 -36.70 -29.08
CA GLU A 726 -12.20 -35.84 -30.23
C GLU A 726 -12.43 -34.36 -29.91
N MET A 727 -13.60 -34.03 -29.32
CA MET A 727 -13.97 -32.64 -28.98
C MET A 727 -13.05 -31.97 -27.96
N ILE A 728 -12.31 -32.73 -27.14
CA ILE A 728 -11.30 -32.20 -26.22
C ILE A 728 -9.84 -32.40 -26.70
N GLY A 729 -9.62 -33.09 -27.81
CA GLY A 729 -8.27 -33.40 -28.32
C GLY A 729 -7.49 -34.46 -27.54
N LEU A 730 -8.18 -35.43 -26.94
CA LEU A 730 -7.55 -36.52 -26.17
C LEU A 730 -7.00 -37.62 -27.11
N THR A 731 -5.73 -37.52 -27.49
CA THR A 731 -5.07 -38.54 -28.35
C THR A 731 -4.57 -39.75 -27.58
N VAL A 732 -4.30 -40.85 -28.29
CA VAL A 732 -3.69 -42.08 -27.73
C VAL A 732 -2.33 -41.80 -27.08
N GLU A 733 -1.55 -40.87 -27.64
CA GLU A 733 -0.25 -40.45 -27.11
C GLU A 733 -0.42 -39.76 -25.73
N ILE A 734 -1.35 -38.81 -25.64
CA ILE A 734 -1.72 -38.12 -24.39
C ILE A 734 -2.21 -39.13 -23.34
N ILE A 735 -3.01 -40.12 -23.73
CA ILE A 735 -3.45 -41.19 -22.83
C ILE A 735 -2.26 -42.03 -22.33
N SER A 736 -1.30 -42.37 -23.19
CA SER A 736 -0.09 -43.12 -22.82
C SER A 736 0.78 -42.34 -21.83
N GLU A 737 0.97 -41.04 -22.03
CA GLU A 737 1.67 -40.18 -21.09
C GLU A 737 0.96 -40.09 -19.73
N ILE A 738 -0.37 -39.92 -19.71
CA ILE A 738 -1.16 -39.90 -18.47
C ILE A 738 -1.04 -41.24 -17.72
N GLN A 739 -1.02 -42.38 -18.43
CA GLN A 739 -0.78 -43.70 -17.82
C GLN A 739 0.62 -43.82 -17.20
N SER A 740 1.65 -43.33 -17.89
CA SER A 740 3.02 -43.26 -17.39
C SER A 740 3.12 -42.39 -16.13
N ALA A 741 2.55 -41.18 -16.15
CA ALA A 741 2.52 -40.28 -15.00
C ALA A 741 1.78 -40.88 -13.78
N ILE A 742 0.62 -41.50 -13.98
CA ILE A 742 -0.10 -42.19 -12.89
C ILE A 742 0.73 -43.35 -12.32
N SER A 743 1.43 -44.09 -13.17
CA SER A 743 2.29 -45.22 -12.75
C SER A 743 3.50 -44.78 -11.94
N LYS A 744 4.08 -43.61 -12.22
CA LYS A 744 5.13 -42.99 -11.40
C LYS A 744 4.61 -42.43 -10.06
N VAL A 745 3.43 -41.79 -10.07
CA VAL A 745 2.87 -41.09 -8.91
C VAL A 745 2.24 -42.07 -7.89
N GLY A 746 1.75 -43.22 -8.33
CA GLY A 746 1.23 -44.28 -7.45
C GLY A 746 -0.10 -43.97 -6.75
N SER A 747 -0.74 -42.83 -7.06
CA SER A 747 -2.06 -42.43 -6.53
C SER A 747 -2.84 -41.64 -7.58
N THR A 748 -4.14 -41.91 -7.68
CA THR A 748 -5.09 -41.20 -8.54
C THR A 748 -5.86 -40.09 -7.81
N ASP A 749 -5.70 -39.98 -6.49
CA ASP A 749 -6.57 -39.18 -5.61
C ASP A 749 -6.33 -37.67 -5.71
N LYS A 750 -5.22 -37.26 -6.34
CA LYS A 750 -4.80 -35.86 -6.45
C LYS A 750 -4.29 -35.59 -7.88
N LEU A 751 -5.01 -34.73 -8.60
CA LEU A 751 -4.66 -34.38 -9.99
C LEU A 751 -3.36 -33.58 -10.12
N LYS A 752 -2.95 -32.82 -9.10
CA LYS A 752 -1.77 -31.95 -9.17
C LYS A 752 -0.45 -32.73 -9.26
N PRO A 753 -0.16 -33.75 -8.43
CA PRO A 753 0.99 -34.64 -8.65
C PRO A 753 1.05 -35.25 -10.05
N ILE A 754 -0.08 -35.70 -10.60
CA ILE A 754 -0.15 -36.28 -11.95
C ILE A 754 0.20 -35.21 -13.00
N LYS A 755 -0.36 -33.99 -12.91
CA LYS A 755 -0.06 -32.90 -13.85
C LYS A 755 1.40 -32.40 -13.75
N ASN A 756 2.05 -32.51 -12.59
CA ASN A 756 3.46 -32.14 -12.45
C ASN A 756 4.40 -33.06 -13.26
N GLU A 757 3.98 -34.29 -13.58
CA GLU A 757 4.74 -35.28 -14.36
C GLU A 757 4.42 -35.25 -15.87
N LEU A 758 3.61 -34.28 -16.35
CA LEU A 758 3.09 -34.21 -17.72
C LEU A 758 3.44 -32.88 -18.41
N PRO A 759 3.78 -32.87 -19.72
CA PRO A 759 4.02 -31.66 -20.51
C PRO A 759 2.91 -30.62 -20.38
N GLU A 760 3.22 -29.33 -20.57
CA GLU A 760 2.29 -28.22 -20.29
C GLU A 760 0.98 -28.36 -21.08
N GLU A 761 1.07 -28.86 -22.31
CA GLU A 761 0.01 -29.13 -23.28
C GLU A 761 -1.09 -30.06 -22.75
N ILE A 762 -0.75 -31.03 -21.88
CA ILE A 762 -1.72 -31.99 -21.36
C ILE A 762 -2.56 -31.34 -20.25
N THR A 763 -3.79 -30.97 -20.58
CA THR A 763 -4.67 -30.24 -19.66
C THR A 763 -5.18 -31.11 -18.51
N TYR A 764 -5.59 -30.45 -17.41
CA TYR A 764 -6.35 -31.13 -16.34
C TYR A 764 -7.65 -31.79 -16.84
N GLN A 765 -8.22 -31.35 -17.97
CA GLN A 765 -9.42 -31.97 -18.55
C GLN A 765 -9.10 -33.31 -19.23
N HIS A 766 -7.91 -33.46 -19.84
CA HIS A 766 -7.45 -34.74 -20.38
C HIS A 766 -7.31 -35.78 -19.25
N ILE A 767 -6.67 -35.38 -18.14
CA ILE A 767 -6.50 -36.24 -16.95
C ILE A 767 -7.86 -36.64 -16.35
N LYS A 768 -8.79 -35.68 -16.17
CA LYS A 768 -10.17 -35.96 -15.70
C LYS A 768 -10.91 -36.93 -16.61
N THR A 769 -10.81 -36.76 -17.93
CA THR A 769 -11.53 -37.56 -18.91
C THR A 769 -11.00 -38.99 -18.91
N TYR A 770 -9.68 -39.17 -18.96
CA TYR A 770 -9.06 -40.50 -18.85
C TYR A 770 -9.45 -41.23 -17.56
N LEU A 771 -9.41 -40.55 -16.40
CA LEU A 771 -9.83 -41.13 -15.13
C LEU A 771 -11.34 -41.47 -15.13
N SER A 772 -12.18 -40.67 -15.79
CA SER A 772 -13.62 -40.94 -15.90
C SER A 772 -13.92 -42.14 -16.79
N MET A 773 -13.25 -42.27 -17.95
CA MET A 773 -13.34 -43.44 -18.83
C MET A 773 -12.99 -44.72 -18.06
N ARG A 774 -11.87 -44.70 -17.34
CA ARG A 774 -11.41 -45.82 -16.51
C ARG A 774 -12.38 -46.16 -15.38
N ASN A 775 -12.96 -45.17 -14.71
CA ASN A 775 -13.98 -45.38 -13.68
C ASN A 775 -15.30 -45.93 -14.23
N CYS A 776 -15.64 -45.62 -15.48
CA CYS A 776 -16.80 -46.16 -16.19
C CYS A 776 -16.51 -47.50 -16.90
N GLY A 777 -15.34 -48.11 -16.68
CA GLY A 777 -14.97 -49.43 -17.22
C GLY A 777 -14.60 -49.44 -18.71
N ILE A 778 -14.42 -48.28 -19.34
CA ILE A 778 -14.10 -48.18 -20.77
C ILE A 778 -12.62 -48.48 -21.00
N THR A 779 -12.30 -49.55 -21.73
CA THR A 779 -10.93 -49.86 -22.17
C THR A 779 -10.61 -49.19 -23.52
N LEU A 780 -9.32 -49.16 -23.88
CA LEU A 780 -8.84 -48.40 -25.03
C LEU A 780 -9.26 -49.03 -26.37
N GLU A 781 -9.49 -50.34 -26.41
CA GLU A 781 -9.91 -51.06 -27.62
C GLU A 781 -11.29 -50.60 -28.11
N ALA A 782 -12.22 -50.33 -27.19
CA ALA A 782 -13.60 -49.93 -27.51
C ALA A 782 -13.69 -48.61 -28.31
N VAL A 783 -12.72 -47.72 -28.13
CA VAL A 783 -12.63 -46.43 -28.85
C VAL A 783 -12.12 -46.62 -30.28
N GLN A 784 -11.51 -47.77 -30.60
CA GLN A 784 -10.97 -48.09 -31.92
C GLN A 784 -11.90 -48.99 -32.74
N SER A 785 -12.69 -49.85 -32.10
CA SER A 785 -13.55 -50.84 -32.77
C SER A 785 -14.63 -50.23 -33.68
N GLU A 786 -15.19 -49.06 -33.36
CA GLU A 786 -16.23 -48.42 -34.20
C GLU A 786 -15.69 -47.85 -35.52
N ASN A 787 -14.37 -47.67 -35.66
CA ASN A 787 -13.74 -47.18 -36.89
C ASN A 787 -13.20 -48.29 -37.81
N GLN A 788 -13.39 -49.58 -37.48
CA GLN A 788 -12.81 -50.70 -38.24
C GLN A 788 -13.74 -51.92 -38.37
N GLN A 789 -14.97 -51.74 -38.88
CA GLN A 789 -15.75 -52.90 -39.38
C GLN A 789 -16.74 -52.58 -40.52
N THR A 790 -16.20 -52.46 -41.74
CA THR A 790 -16.93 -52.78 -42.98
C THR A 790 -16.05 -53.71 -43.81
N GLY A 791 -16.27 -55.02 -43.70
CA GLY A 791 -15.42 -56.03 -44.34
C GLY A 791 -15.76 -57.46 -43.91
N GLU A 792 -16.77 -58.03 -44.59
CA GLU A 792 -16.93 -59.46 -44.92
C GLU A 792 -17.07 -60.49 -43.76
N ASP A 793 -18.34 -60.80 -43.49
CA ASP A 793 -18.95 -62.14 -43.60
C ASP A 793 -18.95 -63.20 -42.46
N ASP A 794 -20.00 -64.03 -42.58
CA ASP A 794 -20.39 -65.30 -41.95
C ASP A 794 -20.89 -65.42 -40.48
N GLU A 795 -22.16 -65.85 -40.43
CA GLU A 795 -22.91 -66.50 -39.35
C GLU A 795 -22.34 -67.87 -38.92
N PRO A 796 -22.89 -68.56 -37.89
CA PRO A 796 -23.42 -68.09 -36.60
C PRO A 796 -22.92 -68.97 -35.41
N ALA A 797 -23.44 -68.76 -34.19
CA ALA A 797 -24.21 -69.76 -33.42
C ALA A 797 -24.08 -69.72 -31.88
N HIS A 798 -25.27 -69.73 -31.24
CA HIS A 798 -25.65 -70.46 -30.02
C HIS A 798 -25.06 -70.19 -28.62
N ASN A 799 -26.03 -69.94 -27.70
CA ASN A 799 -26.12 -70.37 -26.30
C ASN A 799 -25.24 -69.62 -25.27
N ALA A 800 -25.80 -68.90 -24.28
CA ALA A 800 -26.53 -69.39 -23.08
C ALA A 800 -25.60 -70.05 -22.04
N SER A 801 -25.72 -69.82 -20.73
CA SER A 801 -26.60 -68.96 -19.89
C SER A 801 -26.09 -68.98 -18.43
N ASN A 802 -26.77 -68.27 -17.49
CA ASN A 802 -26.76 -68.57 -16.03
C ASN A 802 -25.44 -68.28 -15.25
N LEU A 803 -25.40 -68.02 -13.93
CA LEU A 803 -26.33 -67.39 -12.96
C LEU A 803 -25.56 -67.05 -11.65
N SER A 804 -26.10 -66.12 -10.85
CA SER A 804 -25.99 -65.99 -9.37
C SER A 804 -24.64 -65.83 -8.62
N ASP A 805 -24.57 -64.78 -7.79
CA ASP A 805 -23.78 -64.70 -6.53
C ASP A 805 -24.13 -65.82 -5.53
N PRO A 806 -23.31 -66.03 -4.47
CA PRO A 806 -23.82 -65.69 -3.14
C PRO A 806 -22.79 -65.19 -2.08
N THR A 807 -22.95 -63.93 -1.65
CA THR A 807 -23.24 -63.42 -0.27
C THR A 807 -22.65 -64.01 1.05
N LEU A 808 -22.65 -63.17 2.12
CA LEU A 808 -22.59 -63.44 3.59
C LEU A 808 -21.20 -63.73 4.26
N ASN A 809 -20.93 -63.51 5.57
CA ASN A 809 -21.35 -62.52 6.61
C ASN A 809 -20.51 -62.69 7.94
N THR A 810 -20.81 -61.95 9.04
CA THR A 810 -20.39 -62.13 10.47
C THR A 810 -18.90 -61.85 10.84
N CYS A 811 -18.42 -61.31 12.01
CA CYS A 811 -18.80 -61.19 13.46
C CYS A 811 -18.11 -62.24 14.39
N HIS A 812 -17.69 -62.02 15.67
CA HIS A 812 -17.79 -60.90 16.66
C HIS A 812 -16.79 -61.07 17.87
N VAL A 813 -16.69 -60.07 18.80
CA VAL A 813 -16.43 -60.17 20.29
C VAL A 813 -14.99 -60.20 20.94
N GLU A 814 -14.73 -59.23 21.86
CA GLU A 814 -14.04 -59.17 23.21
C GLU A 814 -12.69 -59.93 23.52
N SER A 815 -11.93 -59.84 24.66
CA SER A 815 -12.05 -59.20 26.02
C SER A 815 -10.67 -59.05 26.80
N HIS A 816 -10.61 -58.22 27.88
CA HIS A 816 -9.77 -58.24 29.15
C HIS A 816 -8.21 -58.49 29.21
N CYS A 817 -7.38 -57.61 29.85
CA CYS A 817 -6.74 -57.64 31.22
C CYS A 817 -5.38 -58.42 31.34
N GLU A 818 -4.45 -58.37 32.34
CA GLU A 818 -4.11 -57.68 33.65
C GLU A 818 -2.60 -58.06 33.99
N ASP A 819 -1.77 -57.59 34.96
CA ASP A 819 -1.52 -56.36 35.76
C ASP A 819 -0.22 -56.52 36.67
N ASN A 820 0.21 -55.50 37.45
CA ASN A 820 1.09 -55.49 38.69
C ASN A 820 2.66 -55.29 38.69
N ILE A 821 3.15 -54.86 39.90
CA ILE A 821 4.56 -54.79 40.47
C ILE A 821 5.43 -53.56 40.03
N SER A 822 6.12 -52.68 40.83
CA SER A 822 6.71 -52.57 42.22
C SER A 822 8.25 -52.76 42.31
N ALA A 823 9.13 -52.02 43.05
CA ALA A 823 9.13 -50.75 43.82
C ALA A 823 10.59 -50.39 44.31
N LYS A 824 10.76 -49.39 45.23
CA LYS A 824 11.98 -48.91 46.00
C LYS A 824 12.86 -47.78 45.39
N SER A 825 13.76 -47.08 46.14
CA SER A 825 13.55 -46.15 47.31
C SER A 825 14.86 -45.66 48.00
N SER A 826 15.12 -44.34 48.07
CA SER A 826 15.98 -43.62 49.07
C SER A 826 15.94 -42.09 48.78
N THR A 827 15.60 -41.10 49.64
CA THR A 827 16.08 -40.64 50.98
C THR A 827 17.56 -40.24 51.01
N GLU A 828 18.01 -39.13 51.61
CA GLU A 828 17.49 -38.32 52.76
C GLU A 828 17.37 -36.79 52.48
N LYS A 829 16.44 -36.04 53.12
CA LYS A 829 16.56 -35.06 54.25
C LYS A 829 17.66 -33.98 54.11
N GLY A 830 17.49 -32.72 54.55
CA GLY A 830 16.42 -31.95 55.24
C GLY A 830 16.90 -30.47 55.35
N ASP A 831 16.34 -29.51 56.09
CA ASP A 831 15.09 -29.31 56.84
C ASP A 831 15.00 -27.80 57.23
N LEU A 832 13.82 -27.31 57.67
CA LEU A 832 13.52 -25.95 58.23
C LEU A 832 13.62 -24.75 57.23
N GLU A 833 12.69 -23.79 57.07
CA GLU A 833 11.55 -23.21 57.84
C GLU A 833 11.87 -21.89 58.61
N ILE A 834 10.84 -21.05 58.81
CA ILE A 834 10.69 -19.92 59.76
C ILE A 834 10.95 -18.47 59.24
N ASN A 835 9.89 -17.65 59.35
CA ASN A 835 9.75 -16.18 59.43
C ASN A 835 10.21 -15.29 58.25
N GLU A 836 9.43 -14.31 57.76
CA GLU A 836 8.50 -13.29 58.31
C GLU A 836 9.09 -11.86 58.36
N VAL A 837 8.18 -10.89 58.27
CA VAL A 837 8.40 -9.48 57.94
C VAL A 837 8.89 -8.68 59.16
N PRO A 838 9.65 -7.59 58.95
CA PRO A 838 9.24 -6.35 59.61
C PRO A 838 9.24 -5.13 58.69
N THR A 839 8.05 -4.56 58.50
CA THR A 839 7.87 -3.14 58.23
C THR A 839 8.25 -2.35 59.47
N LEU A 840 9.05 -1.29 59.34
CA LEU A 840 9.17 -0.28 60.39
C LEU A 840 9.18 1.14 59.81
N SER A 841 8.12 1.87 60.11
CA SER A 841 7.99 3.31 59.90
C SER A 841 8.51 4.07 61.13
N VAL A 842 9.12 5.24 60.93
CA VAL A 842 9.28 6.23 62.01
C VAL A 842 8.81 7.61 61.53
N ASN A 843 8.08 8.29 62.42
CA ASN A 843 7.48 9.63 62.27
C ASN A 843 8.57 10.69 61.99
N GLY A 844 8.26 11.84 61.37
CA GLY A 844 7.53 12.98 61.97
C GLY A 844 8.45 14.22 61.96
N SER A 845 8.02 15.48 62.03
CA SER A 845 6.73 16.03 62.49
C SER A 845 6.51 17.47 61.96
N GLU A 846 5.24 17.90 61.83
CA GLU A 846 4.73 19.30 61.88
C GLU A 846 5.24 20.29 60.78
N VAL A 847 4.62 21.44 60.47
CA VAL A 847 3.56 22.30 61.06
C VAL A 847 2.55 22.65 59.93
N GLN A 848 1.23 22.39 60.02
CA GLN A 848 0.16 23.32 60.47
C GLN A 848 0.06 24.65 59.63
N LYS A 849 -1.08 25.17 59.14
CA LYS A 849 -2.51 25.09 59.57
C LYS A 849 -3.57 25.21 58.43
N LEU A 850 -4.67 24.49 58.66
CA LEU A 850 -6.12 24.74 58.44
C LEU A 850 -6.63 26.22 58.52
N PRO A 851 -7.95 26.55 58.30
CA PRO A 851 -9.02 25.97 57.43
C PRO A 851 -10.03 27.02 56.81
N LEU A 852 -11.22 26.55 56.36
CA LEU A 852 -12.51 27.28 56.12
C LEU A 852 -12.58 28.14 54.82
N ALA A 853 -13.71 28.37 54.12
CA ALA A 853 -15.13 27.95 54.21
C ALA A 853 -15.83 28.30 52.84
N ASN A 854 -17.04 27.87 52.43
CA ASN A 854 -18.07 26.94 52.95
C ASN A 854 -18.99 26.40 51.80
N GLU A 855 -19.98 25.56 52.16
CA GLU A 855 -21.37 25.36 51.63
C GLU A 855 -21.70 25.50 50.12
N ARG A 856 -22.27 24.46 49.46
CA ARG A 856 -23.73 24.13 49.26
C ARG A 856 -24.48 25.18 48.38
N GLU A 857 -25.37 24.86 47.43
CA GLU A 857 -26.37 23.77 47.33
C GLU A 857 -26.59 23.20 45.89
N PHE A 858 -27.50 22.22 45.75
CA PHE A 858 -28.12 21.69 44.51
C PHE A 858 -29.65 21.97 44.58
N PRO A 859 -30.44 22.17 43.48
CA PRO A 859 -30.80 21.04 42.58
C PRO A 859 -31.31 21.30 41.12
N ASN A 860 -31.18 20.26 40.29
CA ASN A 860 -32.07 19.76 39.20
C ASN A 860 -32.92 20.69 38.27
N LYS A 861 -32.64 20.60 36.94
CA LYS A 861 -33.59 20.52 35.77
C LYS A 861 -34.42 21.81 35.44
N ARG A 862 -34.81 22.14 34.20
CA ARG A 862 -34.91 21.42 32.90
C ARG A 862 -35.09 22.44 31.71
N GLN A 863 -34.50 22.20 30.53
CA GLN A 863 -34.89 22.74 29.18
C GLN A 863 -34.77 24.28 28.91
N LYS A 864 -34.60 24.85 27.69
CA LYS A 864 -34.11 24.39 26.34
C LYS A 864 -34.00 25.61 25.34
N VAL A 865 -33.15 25.51 24.30
CA VAL A 865 -33.07 26.34 23.04
C VAL A 865 -32.29 27.67 23.07
N GLY A 866 -31.62 28.02 21.95
CA GLY A 866 -30.74 29.19 21.70
C GLY A 866 -29.25 28.76 21.69
N GLU A 867 -28.47 28.75 20.60
CA GLU A 867 -28.09 29.80 19.62
C GLU A 867 -27.34 31.00 20.26
N THR A 868 -26.13 31.41 19.83
CA THR A 868 -25.24 30.93 18.75
C THR A 868 -23.78 31.37 18.95
N LYS A 869 -22.84 30.69 18.24
CA LYS A 869 -21.50 31.19 17.83
C LYS A 869 -20.55 31.70 18.95
N GLU A 870 -19.66 30.82 19.40
CA GLU A 870 -18.30 31.26 19.75
C GLU A 870 -17.55 31.65 18.47
N ALA A 871 -17.10 32.90 18.37
CA ALA A 871 -16.02 33.28 17.46
C ALA A 871 -14.73 33.28 18.30
N ASN A 872 -13.82 32.33 18.06
CA ASN A 872 -12.64 32.18 18.89
C ASN A 872 -11.62 33.29 18.56
N SER A 873 -11.67 34.36 19.35
CA SER A 873 -10.86 35.56 19.20
C SER A 873 -9.36 35.25 19.23
N THR A 874 -8.62 35.74 18.23
CA THR A 874 -7.16 35.90 18.37
C THR A 874 -6.89 36.99 19.38
N LYS A 875 -6.38 36.61 20.57
CA LYS A 875 -6.06 37.54 21.65
C LYS A 875 -4.97 38.54 21.25
N LEU A 876 -5.39 39.75 20.90
CA LEU A 876 -4.49 40.86 20.58
C LEU A 876 -3.89 41.41 21.88
N LYS A 877 -2.56 41.57 21.90
CA LYS A 877 -1.87 42.24 23.02
C LYS A 877 -1.72 43.73 22.71
N ALA A 878 -1.93 44.56 23.72
CA ALA A 878 -1.61 45.97 23.66
C ALA A 878 -0.08 46.16 23.76
N THR A 879 0.50 46.87 22.81
CA THR A 879 1.83 47.48 22.87
C THR A 879 1.73 48.95 22.46
N GLU A 880 2.74 49.76 22.76
CA GLU A 880 2.76 51.20 22.43
C GLU A 880 2.40 51.45 20.96
N SER A 881 3.09 50.74 20.06
CA SER A 881 2.86 50.83 18.63
C SER A 881 1.48 50.34 18.22
N SER A 882 0.98 49.22 18.77
CA SER A 882 -0.31 48.67 18.36
C SER A 882 -1.49 49.54 18.83
N VAL A 883 -1.40 50.11 20.03
CA VAL A 883 -2.44 51.00 20.57
C VAL A 883 -2.47 52.32 19.79
N VAL A 884 -1.32 52.93 19.51
CA VAL A 884 -1.25 54.17 18.71
C VAL A 884 -1.68 53.92 17.25
N GLU A 885 -1.29 52.80 16.63
CA GLU A 885 -1.71 52.46 15.27
C GLU A 885 -3.22 52.16 15.19
N TRP A 886 -3.79 51.47 16.20
CA TRP A 886 -5.23 51.24 16.27
C TRP A 886 -6.01 52.55 16.48
N LEU A 887 -5.59 53.40 17.42
CA LEU A 887 -6.23 54.70 17.67
C LEU A 887 -6.11 55.66 16.47
N LYS A 888 -5.04 55.59 15.66
CA LYS A 888 -4.93 56.34 14.38
C LYS A 888 -6.01 55.97 13.36
N ASN A 889 -6.56 54.77 13.43
CA ASN A 889 -7.65 54.32 12.56
C ASN A 889 -9.05 54.70 13.09
N LEU A 890 -9.15 55.36 14.25
CA LEU A 890 -10.40 55.76 14.90
C LEU A 890 -10.52 57.28 15.00
N ASN A 891 -11.15 57.90 14.00
CA ASN A 891 -11.32 59.36 13.87
C ASN A 891 -11.92 60.06 15.11
N GLU A 892 -12.68 59.33 15.95
CA GLU A 892 -13.31 59.85 17.17
C GLU A 892 -12.58 59.43 18.46
N GLY A 893 -11.51 58.62 18.38
CA GLY A 893 -10.85 57.99 19.52
C GLY A 893 -11.61 56.78 20.07
N ALA A 894 -11.14 56.26 21.21
CA ALA A 894 -11.71 55.09 21.87
C ALA A 894 -11.78 55.27 23.39
N THR A 895 -12.76 54.67 24.06
CA THR A 895 -12.80 54.58 25.53
C THR A 895 -11.91 53.44 26.04
N LEU A 896 -11.64 53.42 27.35
CA LEU A 896 -10.89 52.32 27.97
C LEU A 896 -11.56 50.94 27.73
N SER A 897 -12.90 50.87 27.73
CA SER A 897 -13.62 49.62 27.46
C SER A 897 -13.36 49.10 26.05
N ASP A 898 -13.34 49.99 25.06
CA ASP A 898 -13.10 49.62 23.66
C ASP A 898 -11.65 49.14 23.44
N VAL A 899 -10.68 49.79 24.12
CA VAL A 899 -9.27 49.37 24.11
C VAL A 899 -9.13 47.97 24.74
N LEU A 900 -9.80 47.70 25.85
CA LEU A 900 -9.75 46.40 26.55
C LEU A 900 -10.45 45.28 25.76
N GLU A 901 -11.59 45.57 25.11
CA GLU A 901 -12.29 44.60 24.26
C GLU A 901 -11.45 44.25 23.01
N HIS A 902 -10.81 45.25 22.40
CA HIS A 902 -9.93 45.04 21.25
C HIS A 902 -8.64 44.30 21.64
N PHE A 903 -7.94 44.75 22.68
CA PHE A 903 -6.67 44.17 23.16
C PHE A 903 -6.85 43.16 24.32
N ASN A 904 -7.84 42.29 24.18
CA ASN A 904 -8.23 41.24 25.15
C ASN A 904 -7.17 40.13 25.43
N GLY A 905 -5.95 40.30 24.91
CA GLY A 905 -4.74 39.52 25.23
C GLY A 905 -3.82 40.15 26.28
N SER A 906 -4.05 41.40 26.69
CA SER A 906 -3.39 42.06 27.83
C SER A 906 -4.29 42.09 29.07
N SER A 907 -3.73 42.30 30.27
CA SER A 907 -4.50 42.58 31.49
C SER A 907 -4.90 44.05 31.56
N GLU A 908 -5.98 44.35 32.31
CA GLU A 908 -6.50 45.71 32.44
C GLU A 908 -5.47 46.68 33.03
N ASP A 909 -4.78 46.30 34.11
CA ASP A 909 -3.71 47.10 34.71
C ASP A 909 -2.60 47.44 33.69
N SER A 910 -2.20 46.47 32.86
CA SER A 910 -1.16 46.62 31.85
C SER A 910 -1.59 47.53 30.69
N VAL A 911 -2.88 47.56 30.36
CA VAL A 911 -3.43 48.50 29.36
C VAL A 911 -3.55 49.90 29.93
N ILE A 912 -3.93 50.05 31.21
CA ILE A 912 -4.00 51.35 31.89
C ILE A 912 -2.60 51.96 32.06
N GLU A 913 -1.61 51.17 32.51
CA GLU A 913 -0.21 51.60 32.62
C GLU A 913 0.33 52.07 31.27
N LEU A 914 0.11 51.28 30.20
CA LEU A 914 0.51 51.60 28.84
C LEU A 914 -0.14 52.89 28.30
N LEU A 915 -1.44 53.09 28.53
CA LEU A 915 -2.14 54.32 28.13
C LEU A 915 -1.63 55.54 28.89
N ASN A 916 -1.33 55.40 30.19
CA ASN A 916 -0.72 56.48 30.98
C ASN A 916 0.67 56.84 30.47
N CYS A 917 1.52 55.86 30.12
CA CYS A 917 2.83 56.11 29.50
C CYS A 917 2.69 56.86 28.16
N LEU A 918 1.80 56.41 27.28
CA LEU A 918 1.54 57.05 25.99
C LEU A 918 0.98 58.49 26.13
N GLU A 919 0.26 58.79 27.21
CA GLU A 919 -0.23 60.14 27.52
C GLU A 919 0.87 61.03 28.12
N CYS A 920 1.77 60.47 28.95
CA CYS A 920 2.97 61.17 29.43
C CYS A 920 3.98 61.49 28.32
N ASP A 921 4.13 60.59 27.34
CA ASP A 921 5.01 60.76 26.17
C ASP A 921 4.33 61.54 25.02
N PHE A 922 3.18 62.17 25.27
CA PHE A 922 2.39 62.96 24.31
C PHE A 922 2.10 62.24 22.98
N SER A 923 2.06 60.92 22.99
CA SER A 923 1.68 60.10 21.83
C SER A 923 0.15 59.95 21.71
N ILE A 924 -0.55 60.04 22.84
CA ILE A 924 -2.01 60.18 22.92
C ILE A 924 -2.38 61.30 23.90
N TYR A 925 -3.63 61.73 23.85
CA TYR A 925 -4.26 62.61 24.85
C TYR A 925 -5.68 62.14 25.15
N ARG A 926 -6.13 62.38 26.38
CA ARG A 926 -7.47 62.04 26.84
C ARG A 926 -8.41 63.25 26.75
N LYS A 927 -9.47 63.12 25.96
CA LYS A 927 -10.57 64.10 25.88
C LYS A 927 -11.82 63.56 26.55
N GLY A 928 -11.97 63.87 27.85
CA GLY A 928 -13.03 63.31 28.68
C GLY A 928 -12.75 61.84 29.01
N ASN A 929 -13.51 60.91 28.43
CA ASN A 929 -13.31 59.46 28.59
C ASN A 929 -12.83 58.76 27.30
N MET A 930 -12.43 59.52 26.28
CA MET A 930 -11.88 58.98 25.03
C MET A 930 -10.38 59.32 24.91
N TYR A 931 -9.57 58.32 24.60
CA TYR A 931 -8.18 58.47 24.19
C TYR A 931 -8.11 58.73 22.69
N ARG A 932 -7.25 59.67 22.28
CA ARG A 932 -7.01 60.07 20.88
C ARG A 932 -5.52 60.25 20.66
N VAL A 933 -5.04 59.97 19.46
CA VAL A 933 -3.66 60.28 19.07
C VAL A 933 -3.52 61.81 18.89
N MET A 934 -2.38 62.36 19.32
CA MET A 934 -2.03 63.78 19.18
C MET A 934 -1.84 64.20 17.72
#